data_AF-A0A285QTN8-F1
#
_entry.id   AF-A0A285QTN8-F1
#
_cell.length_a   1.000
_cell.length_b   1.000
_cell.length_c   1.000
_cell.angle_alpha   90.00
_cell.angle_beta   90.00
_cell.angle_gamma   90.00
#
_symmetry.space_group_name_H-M   'P 1'
#
loop_
_entity.id
_entity.type
_entity.pdbx_description
1 polymer ?
#
loop_
_entity_poly.entity_id
_entity_poly.type
_entity_poly.pdbx_seq_one_letter_code
_entity_poly.pdbx_strand_id
1 'polypeptide(L)'
;MVDSSNTMNGTVHGDAVQAGYIGNVYLDGRRPPAVKDGDDPWVRIAAESRAWQHVRAGRDAETYRRAALAAVRRLARLRDAVDRADDLADDPWQDPGIAVRFASRVGWLLGDGSLDLYPAEAALLAVVPFLYRVRSLQLAAARTTVRPTDLRPTAAPEGDRAAYEQFIESYDLLTHRTRTRPDSAAPIGWWLYHRWLDQHEDLADPEGVREILDRLPVLDELGETFALKRICALLHGLRRGPDVTNRDYLAGLREDDHLRAPGEQHVREPRLALILALAYGTAIETTALPDIVAEHLGIPHEVDLADLRETLELAVWGGSYDLPVLRAECRHEAVVEGLREYTARADELLHAVRRVLVGHPLPTRLTSDEAAPAAGAFTGWARFRLDERRVRSLLMGVELYRDRDLAVRELYQNALDACRYRRARTEYLDRTNTLGARFTYDGRIDFRQSVDHDGRAYLECEDNGVGMGESELRGVFSNAGARFAEQLDFKLERAEWRKADPPVELYPNSRFGIGVLSYFMLADEIQVTTCRMDATGRIGPRLEVSIYGPSHLFRITEREDSCRKPGTTVRLYLRDDIDLEETWSALDVLERLLGVAEFRTTVAHGERGSVWEPGVFRPRSAPESETFGLDAHGVTVSWKDAPDGAHVVWCEEGGALLVDGLLVEPEVRRGVFSPWKDSLAGAVVNLSGRFAPGKMSVDRRRVIDDTSGTVGALLAEGAGELVRSDSGLFGMEWVGRLTDDCIQLADLVAAEAVRQGCRLTSQGIAFDLGRAGLFPADRRILGYIGIGLDPEENRRNQESATPSDHVLLWRLMAHGRTDRLERLAGVSAMALATRDIRLAKPSDSALLITRGSRRQARTWRESVSESWLAEVAAELGLTHEQVRERAAALGLEADDERVSPSGGGEAALPIGVAELFEIWKFGREPMEAVVERLTSRGVVVSAEVSKTAAAMVADPVLLLGGKGLSTFGTPFERDGSVAPGYLAKASSVLGISTSEACAAFAKYGIAADATGLPDFPSSDDVRSLSVRLNGTSPWLNRSKTASVVHVLQAAATESIGVADVIDRLTAVGIPVPSLPADASAEDVELFRDKAGGFRWFDSLSYGRLFAVVGRGVFTLQEAIDRYRTYGFHVPMNAPEVNSLLDFQLLSGHGPMKWPNTEVGSVVPFADLIMAASATGRNPEELVARLKACGIPVSTETLPADVSLREAEDLVRSFARSSSRPSSLALLLREEDRLGRSARQIHSWLHEWGVVDRDLADVVRAALARVPVEDPS
;
A
#
# COMPACT_ATOMS: atom_id res chain seq x y z
N MET A 1 56.76 26.27 -39.01
CA MET A 1 58.07 26.07 -39.66
C MET A 1 58.75 24.90 -38.98
N VAL A 2 58.76 23.71 -39.59
CA VAL A 2 59.76 22.64 -39.36
C VAL A 2 59.91 21.86 -40.68
N ASP A 3 61.16 21.58 -41.02
CA ASP A 3 61.74 21.15 -42.29
C ASP A 3 61.26 19.83 -42.90
N SER A 4 61.14 19.84 -44.23
CA SER A 4 61.13 18.67 -45.10
C SER A 4 62.54 18.39 -45.65
N SER A 5 63.09 17.20 -45.40
CA SER A 5 64.18 16.66 -46.24
C SER A 5 63.90 15.18 -46.56
N ASN A 6 63.67 14.89 -47.83
CA ASN A 6 63.64 13.54 -48.39
C ASN A 6 65.01 13.25 -49.01
N THR A 7 65.74 12.28 -48.47
CA THR A 7 66.96 11.73 -49.07
C THR A 7 66.59 10.61 -50.05
N MET A 8 67.00 10.74 -51.32
CA MET A 8 66.99 9.64 -52.30
C MET A 8 68.38 8.99 -52.34
N ASN A 9 68.45 7.66 -52.16
CA ASN A 9 69.64 6.86 -52.43
C ASN A 9 69.30 5.83 -53.52
N GLY A 10 69.76 6.10 -54.75
CA GLY A 10 69.66 5.17 -55.88
C GLY A 10 70.00 5.84 -57.21
N THR A 11 70.89 5.23 -57.98
CA THR A 11 71.32 5.68 -59.31
C THR A 11 70.42 5.12 -60.40
N VAL A 12 69.57 5.97 -61.00
CA VAL A 12 68.92 5.68 -62.29
C VAL A 12 69.05 6.89 -63.20
N HIS A 13 69.66 6.70 -64.38
CA HIS A 13 69.78 7.71 -65.42
C HIS A 13 68.45 7.85 -66.19
N GLY A 14 67.80 9.00 -66.04
CA GLY A 14 66.61 9.42 -66.79
C GLY A 14 66.14 10.80 -66.30
N ASP A 15 65.37 11.54 -67.12
CA ASP A 15 64.88 12.88 -66.76
C ASP A 15 63.99 12.83 -65.52
N ALA A 16 64.42 13.47 -64.45
CA ALA A 16 63.68 13.58 -63.20
C ALA A 16 62.74 14.78 -63.23
N VAL A 17 61.44 14.54 -63.04
CA VAL A 17 60.44 15.59 -62.78
C VAL A 17 60.09 15.55 -61.30
N GLN A 18 60.39 16.64 -60.59
CA GLN A 18 60.03 16.81 -59.18
C GLN A 18 58.79 17.70 -59.09
N ALA A 19 57.67 17.13 -58.67
CA ALA A 19 56.41 17.84 -58.38
C ALA A 19 55.91 17.46 -56.98
N GLY A 20 55.36 18.43 -56.24
CA GLY A 20 54.85 18.24 -54.88
C GLY A 20 53.60 17.37 -54.77
N TYR A 21 52.92 17.11 -55.89
CA TYR A 21 51.82 16.17 -55.99
C TYR A 21 51.66 15.71 -57.45
N ILE A 22 51.54 14.40 -57.67
CA ILE A 22 51.24 13.81 -58.98
C ILE A 22 49.96 12.99 -58.81
N GLY A 23 48.88 13.41 -59.46
CA GLY A 23 47.56 12.80 -59.28
C GLY A 23 47.44 11.38 -59.85
N ASN A 24 47.74 11.16 -61.13
CA ASN A 24 47.71 9.84 -61.76
C ASN A 24 48.72 9.75 -62.92
N VAL A 25 49.39 8.60 -63.05
CA VAL A 25 50.29 8.29 -64.18
C VAL A 25 49.69 7.12 -64.97
N TYR A 26 49.41 7.34 -66.25
CA TYR A 26 48.80 6.34 -67.14
C TYR A 26 49.86 5.70 -68.02
N LEU A 27 50.25 4.47 -67.72
CA LEU A 27 51.32 3.75 -68.42
C LEU A 27 50.86 3.08 -69.74
N ASP A 28 49.54 2.94 -69.97
CA ASP A 28 48.96 2.18 -71.11
C ASP A 28 48.16 3.04 -72.12
N GLY A 29 48.29 4.37 -72.08
CA GLY A 29 47.85 5.27 -73.16
C GLY A 29 46.32 5.46 -73.36
N ARG A 30 45.44 4.81 -72.60
CA ARG A 30 43.99 5.08 -72.66
C ARG A 30 43.53 6.03 -71.56
N ARG A 31 43.28 7.29 -71.94
CA ARG A 31 42.71 8.34 -71.08
C ARG A 31 41.19 8.15 -71.00
N PRO A 32 40.56 8.05 -69.80
CA PRO A 32 39.12 8.17 -69.66
C PRO A 32 38.66 9.55 -70.17
N PRO A 33 37.42 9.72 -70.69
CA PRO A 33 36.92 11.03 -71.04
C PRO A 33 36.97 11.92 -69.80
N ALA A 34 37.76 13.00 -69.88
CA ALA A 34 37.96 13.92 -68.78
C ALA A 34 36.64 14.62 -68.44
N VAL A 35 36.23 14.53 -67.17
CA VAL A 35 35.27 15.46 -66.57
C VAL A 35 35.81 16.88 -66.81
N LYS A 36 34.96 17.81 -67.22
CA LYS A 36 35.39 19.20 -67.46
C LYS A 36 35.77 19.85 -66.13
N ASP A 37 36.92 20.52 -66.04
CA ASP A 37 37.27 21.38 -64.90
C ASP A 37 36.15 22.43 -64.71
N GLY A 38 35.43 22.35 -63.58
CA GLY A 38 34.28 23.22 -63.24
C GLY A 38 32.94 22.52 -62.97
N ASP A 39 32.82 21.20 -63.11
CA ASP A 39 31.61 20.45 -62.70
C ASP A 39 31.54 20.26 -61.16
N ASP A 40 30.31 20.26 -60.60
CA ASP A 40 30.04 20.11 -59.16
C ASP A 40 30.64 18.82 -58.57
N PRO A 41 31.12 18.81 -57.30
CA PRO A 41 31.71 17.64 -56.67
C PRO A 41 30.85 16.37 -56.75
N TRP A 42 29.51 16.48 -56.68
CA TRP A 42 28.60 15.35 -56.78
C TRP A 42 28.72 14.63 -58.13
N VAL A 43 28.92 15.39 -59.22
CA VAL A 43 29.04 14.87 -60.58
C VAL A 43 30.35 14.10 -60.74
N ARG A 44 31.44 14.63 -60.19
CA ARG A 44 32.75 13.96 -60.20
C ARG A 44 32.67 12.62 -59.46
N ILE A 45 32.08 12.61 -58.26
CA ILE A 45 31.92 11.38 -57.46
C ILE A 45 31.04 10.35 -58.17
N ALA A 46 29.92 10.78 -58.77
CA ALA A 46 29.07 9.90 -59.56
C ALA A 46 29.80 9.32 -60.79
N ALA A 47 30.69 10.11 -61.41
CA ALA A 47 31.48 9.67 -62.57
C ALA A 47 32.56 8.65 -62.18
N GLU A 48 33.16 8.83 -61.01
CA GLU A 48 34.20 7.97 -60.43
C GLU A 48 33.62 6.78 -59.65
N SER A 49 32.29 6.65 -59.57
CA SER A 49 31.63 5.55 -58.87
C SER A 49 32.14 4.19 -59.33
N ARG A 50 32.54 3.36 -58.37
CA ARG A 50 32.98 1.98 -58.62
C ARG A 50 31.87 1.10 -59.20
N ALA A 51 30.60 1.48 -59.05
CA ALA A 51 29.48 0.74 -59.63
C ALA A 51 29.62 0.53 -61.15
N TRP A 52 30.22 1.49 -61.87
CA TRP A 52 30.49 1.37 -63.31
C TRP A 52 31.52 0.29 -63.65
N GLN A 53 32.47 0.00 -62.75
CA GLN A 53 33.53 -1.01 -62.95
C GLN A 53 33.01 -2.44 -62.75
N HIS A 54 31.89 -2.57 -62.03
CA HIS A 54 31.22 -3.86 -61.78
C HIS A 54 30.25 -4.26 -62.88
N VAL A 55 30.06 -3.41 -63.90
CA VAL A 55 29.30 -3.76 -65.11
C VAL A 55 30.14 -4.68 -65.99
N ARG A 56 29.55 -5.79 -66.42
CA ARG A 56 30.23 -6.76 -67.29
C ARG A 56 30.70 -6.10 -68.59
N ALA A 57 31.94 -6.39 -69.01
CA ALA A 57 32.56 -5.77 -70.20
C ALA A 57 31.80 -5.91 -71.52
N GLY A 58 30.83 -6.84 -71.61
CA GLY A 58 29.95 -7.01 -72.77
C GLY A 58 28.68 -6.14 -72.77
N ARG A 59 28.40 -5.39 -71.69
CA ARG A 59 27.25 -4.49 -71.55
C ARG A 59 27.74 -3.05 -71.75
N ASP A 60 27.18 -2.32 -72.71
CA ASP A 60 27.50 -0.89 -72.91
C ASP A 60 26.83 -0.04 -71.82
N ALA A 61 27.64 0.54 -70.93
CA ALA A 61 27.19 1.38 -69.83
C ALA A 61 27.16 2.88 -70.15
N GLU A 62 27.65 3.31 -71.32
CA GLU A 62 27.93 4.73 -71.59
C GLU A 62 26.64 5.57 -71.63
N THR A 63 25.54 5.02 -72.18
CA THR A 63 24.23 5.68 -72.19
C THR A 63 23.70 5.93 -70.77
N TYR A 64 23.78 4.90 -69.92
CA TYR A 64 23.37 4.97 -68.51
C TYR A 64 24.24 5.94 -67.72
N ARG A 65 25.56 5.89 -67.92
CA ARG A 65 26.52 6.76 -67.27
C ARG A 65 26.26 8.23 -67.63
N ARG A 66 26.05 8.55 -68.91
CA ARG A 66 25.78 9.92 -69.36
C ARG A 66 24.50 10.48 -68.73
N ALA A 67 23.41 9.71 -68.74
CA ALA A 67 22.13 10.11 -68.18
C ALA A 67 22.21 10.27 -66.65
N ALA A 68 22.86 9.34 -65.95
CA ALA A 68 23.09 9.43 -64.51
C ALA A 68 23.88 10.70 -64.13
N LEU A 69 24.95 11.03 -64.85
CA LEU A 69 25.72 12.27 -64.60
C LEU A 69 24.93 13.54 -64.87
N ALA A 70 24.06 13.53 -65.88
CA ALA A 70 23.15 14.64 -66.15
C ALA A 70 22.10 14.79 -65.04
N ALA A 71 21.56 13.68 -64.53
CA ALA A 71 20.64 13.68 -63.40
C ALA A 71 21.32 14.21 -62.12
N VAL A 72 22.53 13.77 -61.80
CA VAL A 72 23.29 14.25 -60.64
C VAL A 72 23.62 15.75 -60.75
N ARG A 73 23.98 16.25 -61.94
CA ARG A 73 24.12 17.71 -62.19
C ARG A 73 22.84 18.47 -61.86
N ARG A 74 21.69 17.90 -62.18
CA ARG A 74 20.40 18.54 -61.92
C ARG A 74 20.01 18.45 -60.44
N LEU A 75 20.28 17.33 -59.78
CA LEU A 75 20.12 17.17 -58.33
C LEU A 75 21.00 18.16 -57.55
N ALA A 76 22.25 18.39 -57.94
CA ALA A 76 23.12 19.41 -57.33
C ALA A 76 22.49 20.82 -57.42
N ARG A 77 21.88 21.18 -58.56
CA ARG A 77 21.16 22.46 -58.70
C ARG A 77 19.89 22.54 -57.83
N LEU A 78 19.25 21.41 -57.52
CA LEU A 78 18.09 21.36 -56.63
C LEU A 78 18.53 21.52 -55.18
N ARG A 79 19.64 20.88 -54.76
CA ARG A 79 20.31 21.15 -53.48
C ARG A 79 20.59 22.65 -53.33
N ASP A 80 21.28 23.25 -54.28
CA ASP A 80 21.63 24.68 -54.24
C ASP A 80 20.40 25.62 -54.27
N ALA A 81 19.23 25.13 -54.72
CA ALA A 81 18.01 25.91 -54.69
C ALA A 81 17.38 25.94 -53.29
N VAL A 82 17.47 24.83 -52.53
CA VAL A 82 17.07 24.78 -51.12
C VAL A 82 18.02 25.63 -50.28
N ASP A 83 19.34 25.51 -50.50
CA ASP A 83 20.33 26.28 -49.76
C ASP A 83 20.17 27.81 -49.97
N ARG A 84 19.74 28.24 -51.16
CA ARG A 84 19.49 29.66 -51.49
C ARG A 84 18.17 30.22 -50.95
N ALA A 85 17.25 29.36 -50.54
CA ALA A 85 15.99 29.81 -49.95
C ALA A 85 16.17 30.27 -48.50
N ASP A 86 17.35 30.07 -47.91
CA ASP A 86 17.72 30.35 -46.51
C ASP A 86 16.84 29.62 -45.46
N ASP A 87 15.92 28.75 -45.88
CA ASP A 87 14.98 28.03 -45.00
C ASP A 87 15.68 27.14 -43.93
N LEU A 88 16.91 26.69 -44.21
CA LEU A 88 17.71 25.82 -43.35
C LEU A 88 19.07 26.44 -42.96
N ALA A 89 19.29 27.73 -43.21
CA ALA A 89 20.58 28.38 -42.96
C ALA A 89 20.96 28.40 -41.47
N ASP A 90 19.95 28.47 -40.59
CA ASP A 90 20.10 28.53 -39.13
C ASP A 90 20.18 27.13 -38.48
N ASP A 91 20.16 26.04 -39.26
CA ASP A 91 20.23 24.67 -38.75
C ASP A 91 21.68 24.22 -38.54
N PRO A 92 22.15 24.07 -37.28
CA PRO A 92 23.53 23.71 -37.00
C PRO A 92 23.81 22.21 -37.22
N TRP A 93 22.79 21.38 -37.48
CA TRP A 93 22.93 19.94 -37.74
C TRP A 93 23.09 19.59 -39.21
N GLN A 94 23.16 20.60 -40.09
CA GLN A 94 23.35 20.40 -41.52
C GLN A 94 24.65 19.64 -41.82
N ASP A 95 24.51 18.61 -42.65
CA ASP A 95 25.59 17.73 -43.08
C ASP A 95 25.75 17.81 -44.61
N PRO A 96 26.48 18.80 -45.14
CA PRO A 96 26.68 18.94 -46.57
C PRO A 96 27.48 17.76 -47.18
N GLY A 97 28.24 17.03 -46.35
CA GLY A 97 29.09 15.92 -46.77
C GLY A 97 28.40 14.57 -46.90
N ILE A 98 27.19 14.38 -46.36
CA ILE A 98 26.55 13.05 -46.26
C ILE A 98 26.39 12.35 -47.62
N ALA A 99 25.95 13.06 -48.67
CA ALA A 99 25.74 12.46 -49.99
C ALA A 99 27.05 11.91 -50.59
N VAL A 100 28.17 12.62 -50.34
CA VAL A 100 29.51 12.23 -50.79
C VAL A 100 30.00 11.01 -50.00
N ARG A 101 29.86 11.03 -48.67
CA ARG A 101 30.21 9.89 -47.83
C ARG A 101 29.38 8.67 -48.20
N PHE A 102 28.06 8.82 -48.37
CA PHE A 102 27.17 7.75 -48.79
C PHE A 102 27.57 7.14 -50.16
N ALA A 103 27.78 7.97 -51.19
CA ALA A 103 28.25 7.48 -52.49
C ALA A 103 29.62 6.76 -52.40
N SER A 104 30.53 7.25 -51.56
CA SER A 104 31.81 6.60 -51.29
C SER A 104 31.63 5.23 -50.61
N ARG A 105 30.72 5.10 -49.63
CA ARG A 105 30.41 3.84 -48.96
C ARG A 105 29.78 2.82 -49.89
N VAL A 106 28.94 3.24 -50.83
CA VAL A 106 28.45 2.35 -51.90
C VAL A 106 29.63 1.76 -52.67
N GLY A 107 30.58 2.59 -53.10
CA GLY A 107 31.77 2.11 -53.82
C GLY A 107 32.64 1.17 -53.00
N TRP A 108 32.82 1.47 -51.71
CA TRP A 108 33.57 0.63 -50.77
C TRP A 108 32.93 -0.75 -50.57
N LEU A 109 31.61 -0.83 -50.36
CA LEU A 109 30.90 -2.10 -50.14
C LEU A 109 30.86 -3.01 -51.37
N LEU A 110 30.94 -2.46 -52.58
CA LEU A 110 31.02 -3.27 -53.80
C LEU A 110 32.36 -4.03 -53.94
N GLY A 111 33.41 -3.60 -53.22
CA GLY A 111 34.73 -4.23 -53.25
C GLY A 111 35.41 -4.15 -54.63
N ASP A 112 36.45 -4.98 -54.81
CA ASP A 112 37.29 -5.02 -56.03
C ASP A 112 36.94 -6.18 -56.98
N GLY A 113 36.07 -7.12 -56.57
CA GLY A 113 35.68 -8.30 -57.36
C GLY A 113 34.43 -8.06 -58.21
N SER A 114 34.38 -8.57 -59.44
CA SER A 114 33.24 -8.32 -60.36
C SER A 114 31.90 -8.89 -59.87
N LEU A 115 30.88 -8.03 -59.76
CA LEU A 115 29.53 -8.38 -59.27
C LEU A 115 28.46 -8.58 -60.38
N ASP A 116 28.88 -8.54 -61.65
CA ASP A 116 28.01 -8.67 -62.84
C ASP A 116 26.78 -7.73 -62.80
N LEU A 117 27.01 -6.44 -62.51
CA LEU A 117 25.93 -5.44 -62.47
C LEU A 117 25.41 -5.12 -63.88
N TYR A 118 24.12 -4.85 -63.99
CA TYR A 118 23.54 -4.25 -65.19
C TYR A 118 23.76 -2.73 -65.18
N PRO A 119 23.89 -2.08 -66.35
CA PRO A 119 23.97 -0.62 -66.44
C PRO A 119 22.88 0.12 -65.64
N ALA A 120 21.66 -0.41 -65.61
CA ALA A 120 20.55 0.12 -64.80
C ALA A 120 20.83 0.11 -63.29
N GLU A 121 21.38 -0.99 -62.76
CA GLU A 121 21.74 -1.11 -61.34
C GLU A 121 22.91 -0.19 -60.98
N ALA A 122 23.92 -0.10 -61.86
CA ALA A 122 25.05 0.80 -61.66
C ALA A 122 24.60 2.27 -61.63
N ALA A 123 23.64 2.65 -62.49
CA ALA A 123 23.03 3.98 -62.47
C ALA A 123 22.26 4.26 -61.18
N LEU A 124 21.46 3.30 -60.69
CA LEU A 124 20.73 3.44 -59.42
C LEU A 124 21.70 3.65 -58.24
N LEU A 125 22.75 2.82 -58.14
CA LEU A 125 23.78 2.95 -57.10
C LEU A 125 24.55 4.28 -57.16
N ALA A 126 24.73 4.84 -58.35
CA ALA A 126 25.43 6.11 -58.55
C ALA A 126 24.55 7.35 -58.29
N VAL A 127 23.23 7.26 -58.44
CA VAL A 127 22.30 8.42 -58.35
C VAL A 127 21.57 8.49 -57.01
N VAL A 128 21.16 7.37 -56.42
CA VAL A 128 20.34 7.34 -55.20
C VAL A 128 20.94 8.12 -54.02
N PRO A 129 22.26 8.08 -53.74
CA PRO A 129 22.84 8.88 -52.64
C PRO A 129 22.56 10.39 -52.74
N PHE A 130 22.53 10.93 -53.95
CA PHE A 130 22.25 12.34 -54.21
C PHE A 130 20.75 12.64 -54.21
N LEU A 131 19.94 11.71 -54.71
CA LEU A 131 18.48 11.80 -54.66
C LEU A 131 17.99 11.82 -53.21
N TYR A 132 18.53 10.93 -52.36
CA TYR A 132 18.31 10.89 -50.91
C TYR A 132 18.50 12.28 -50.29
N ARG A 133 19.66 12.90 -50.53
CA ARG A 133 19.99 14.19 -49.91
C ARG A 133 19.09 15.32 -50.37
N VAL A 134 18.71 15.37 -51.66
CA VAL A 134 17.75 16.37 -52.14
C VAL A 134 16.39 16.17 -51.48
N ARG A 135 15.92 14.92 -51.37
CA ARG A 135 14.64 14.61 -50.72
C ARG A 135 14.65 14.96 -49.24
N SER A 136 15.71 14.64 -48.51
CA SER A 136 15.83 14.96 -47.08
C SER A 136 15.82 16.47 -46.84
N LEU A 137 16.51 17.24 -47.70
CA LEU A 137 16.52 18.71 -47.64
C LEU A 137 15.14 19.31 -47.93
N GLN A 138 14.42 18.80 -48.93
CA GLN A 138 13.07 19.28 -49.23
C GLN A 138 12.08 19.01 -48.10
N LEU A 139 12.16 17.83 -47.47
CA LEU A 139 11.34 17.50 -46.30
C LEU A 139 11.63 18.45 -45.14
N ALA A 140 12.91 18.69 -44.85
CA ALA A 140 13.31 19.60 -43.78
C ALA A 140 12.87 21.04 -44.05
N ALA A 141 12.95 21.53 -45.30
CA ALA A 141 12.54 22.89 -45.65
C ALA A 141 11.01 23.09 -45.64
N ALA A 142 10.23 22.06 -45.99
CA ALA A 142 8.78 22.18 -46.16
C ALA A 142 7.98 22.45 -44.87
N ARG A 143 8.55 22.16 -43.70
CA ARG A 143 7.84 22.23 -42.39
C ARG A 143 8.49 23.18 -41.39
N THR A 144 9.41 24.06 -41.82
CA THR A 144 10.09 25.03 -40.93
C THR A 144 9.13 26.01 -40.24
N THR A 145 7.89 26.14 -40.75
CA THR A 145 6.79 26.90 -40.14
C THR A 145 6.40 26.43 -38.75
N VAL A 146 6.76 25.21 -38.33
CA VAL A 146 6.56 24.74 -36.94
C VAL A 146 7.43 25.49 -35.93
N ARG A 147 8.37 26.33 -36.39
CA ARG A 147 9.32 27.10 -35.56
C ARG A 147 10.15 26.18 -34.66
N PRO A 148 11.10 25.40 -35.22
CA PRO A 148 11.90 24.41 -34.49
C PRO A 148 12.58 24.94 -33.22
N THR A 149 12.98 26.21 -33.23
CA THR A 149 13.73 26.86 -32.14
C THR A 149 12.85 27.41 -31.00
N ASP A 150 11.52 27.50 -31.19
CA ASP A 150 10.60 27.92 -30.14
C ASP A 150 10.05 26.69 -29.41
N LEU A 151 10.71 26.29 -28.33
CA LEU A 151 10.37 25.11 -27.52
C LEU A 151 9.34 25.40 -26.42
N ARG A 152 8.77 26.60 -26.40
CA ARG A 152 7.76 26.97 -25.40
C ARG A 152 6.37 26.52 -25.89
N PRO A 153 5.47 26.14 -24.97
CA PRO A 153 4.08 25.84 -25.33
C PRO A 153 3.39 27.07 -25.95
N THR A 154 2.71 26.88 -27.08
CA THR A 154 1.91 27.94 -27.71
C THR A 154 0.48 27.92 -27.18
N ALA A 155 -0.17 29.08 -27.06
CA ALA A 155 -1.60 29.12 -26.73
C ALA A 155 -2.42 28.54 -27.91
N ALA A 156 -3.04 27.37 -27.70
CA ALA A 156 -3.83 26.64 -28.69
C ALA A 156 -3.06 26.30 -29.99
N PRO A 157 -2.09 25.36 -29.94
CA PRO A 157 -1.37 24.96 -31.14
C PRO A 157 -2.32 24.20 -32.10
N GLU A 158 -2.18 24.45 -33.41
CA GLU A 158 -2.96 23.79 -34.47
C GLU A 158 -2.02 23.06 -35.46
N GLY A 159 -2.54 22.01 -36.11
CA GLY A 159 -1.84 21.29 -37.18
C GLY A 159 -0.48 20.72 -36.76
N ASP A 160 0.53 20.88 -37.62
CA ASP A 160 1.89 20.36 -37.40
C ASP A 160 2.55 20.93 -36.13
N ARG A 161 2.22 22.16 -35.73
CA ARG A 161 2.78 22.75 -34.51
C ARG A 161 2.30 22.01 -33.27
N ALA A 162 1.04 21.57 -33.24
CA ALA A 162 0.50 20.77 -32.13
C ALA A 162 1.18 19.40 -32.06
N ALA A 163 1.39 18.75 -33.21
CA ALA A 163 2.10 17.48 -33.28
C ALA A 163 3.57 17.61 -32.83
N TYR A 164 4.26 18.70 -33.21
CA TYR A 164 5.61 18.96 -32.77
C TYR A 164 5.70 19.27 -31.27
N GLU A 165 4.79 20.10 -30.72
CA GLU A 165 4.73 20.36 -29.27
C GLU A 165 4.49 19.08 -28.46
N GLN A 166 3.56 18.23 -28.90
CA GLN A 166 3.32 16.92 -28.28
C GLN A 166 4.55 16.00 -28.35
N PHE A 167 5.32 16.05 -29.44
CA PHE A 167 6.55 15.28 -29.59
C PHE A 167 7.66 15.77 -28.63
N ILE A 168 7.90 17.08 -28.54
CA ILE A 168 8.98 17.60 -27.67
C ILE A 168 8.67 17.46 -26.18
N GLU A 169 7.40 17.28 -25.78
CA GLU A 169 7.00 16.93 -24.41
C GLU A 169 7.63 15.61 -23.93
N SER A 170 7.93 14.66 -24.83
CA SER A 170 8.63 13.42 -24.45
C SER A 170 10.13 13.63 -24.19
N TYR A 171 10.66 14.83 -24.42
CA TYR A 171 12.05 15.24 -24.22
C TYR A 171 12.13 16.40 -23.19
N ASP A 172 11.44 16.24 -22.07
CA ASP A 172 11.30 17.21 -20.99
C ASP A 172 12.66 17.74 -20.46
N LEU A 173 13.66 16.86 -20.29
CA LEU A 173 14.98 17.24 -19.81
C LEU A 173 15.69 18.21 -20.76
N LEU A 174 15.63 17.96 -22.08
CA LEU A 174 16.26 18.82 -23.08
C LEU A 174 15.57 20.19 -23.15
N THR A 175 14.23 20.19 -23.16
CA THR A 175 13.44 21.43 -23.18
C THR A 175 13.57 22.24 -21.88
N HIS A 176 13.79 21.58 -20.74
CA HIS A 176 14.05 22.27 -19.47
C HIS A 176 15.40 23.02 -19.48
N ARG A 177 16.46 22.41 -20.01
CA ARG A 177 17.79 23.03 -20.10
C ARG A 177 17.81 24.32 -20.90
N THR A 178 16.93 24.47 -21.89
CA THR A 178 16.85 25.72 -22.67
C THR A 178 16.31 26.88 -21.86
N ARG A 179 15.71 26.65 -20.68
CA ARG A 179 15.30 27.71 -19.75
C ARG A 179 16.49 28.22 -18.96
N THR A 180 17.36 27.33 -18.49
CA THR A 180 18.57 27.69 -17.72
C THR A 180 19.70 28.17 -18.63
N ARG A 181 19.77 27.68 -19.88
CA ARG A 181 20.73 28.08 -20.91
C ARG A 181 20.01 28.39 -22.24
N PRO A 182 19.45 29.60 -22.41
CA PRO A 182 18.70 29.99 -23.60
C PRO A 182 19.45 29.81 -24.93
N ASP A 183 20.77 29.96 -24.94
CA ASP A 183 21.60 29.82 -26.14
C ASP A 183 21.57 28.40 -26.74
N SER A 184 21.24 27.39 -25.92
CA SER A 184 21.11 25.99 -26.36
C SER A 184 19.79 25.67 -27.07
N ALA A 185 18.82 26.60 -27.08
CA ALA A 185 17.49 26.37 -27.65
C ALA A 185 17.52 26.06 -29.15
N ALA A 186 18.36 26.75 -29.92
CA ALA A 186 18.45 26.53 -31.36
C ALA A 186 19.06 25.16 -31.73
N PRO A 187 20.24 24.77 -31.20
CA PRO A 187 20.80 23.44 -31.42
C PRO A 187 19.86 22.29 -31.01
N ILE A 188 19.23 22.39 -29.83
CA ILE A 188 18.30 21.36 -29.33
C ILE A 188 17.04 21.29 -30.18
N GLY A 189 16.46 22.46 -30.52
CA GLY A 189 15.23 22.52 -31.31
C GLY A 189 15.39 21.97 -32.72
N TRP A 190 16.50 22.27 -33.40
CA TRP A 190 16.77 21.69 -34.72
C TRP A 190 16.99 20.17 -34.67
N TRP A 191 17.66 19.66 -33.63
CA TRP A 191 17.81 18.22 -33.45
C TRP A 191 16.46 17.51 -33.24
N LEU A 192 15.63 18.05 -32.34
CA LEU A 192 14.28 17.54 -32.08
C LEU A 192 13.42 17.57 -33.34
N TYR A 193 13.54 18.62 -34.15
CA TYR A 193 12.86 18.74 -35.43
C TYR A 193 13.27 17.63 -36.42
N HIS A 194 14.56 17.34 -36.57
CA HIS A 194 15.01 16.23 -37.43
C HIS A 194 14.55 14.87 -36.93
N ARG A 195 14.52 14.65 -35.60
CA ARG A 195 13.94 13.43 -35.00
C ARG A 195 12.44 13.31 -35.25
N TRP A 196 11.72 14.42 -35.12
CA TRP A 196 10.30 14.49 -35.38
C TRP A 196 10.00 14.13 -36.84
N LEU A 197 10.73 14.73 -37.79
CA LEU A 197 10.62 14.41 -39.23
C LEU A 197 10.94 12.95 -39.52
N ASP A 198 11.94 12.36 -38.86
CA ASP A 198 12.28 10.95 -39.07
C ASP A 198 11.17 9.97 -38.64
N GLN A 199 10.37 10.36 -37.64
CA GLN A 199 9.26 9.55 -37.14
C GLN A 199 7.92 9.84 -37.84
N HIS A 200 7.70 11.08 -38.30
CA HIS A 200 6.38 11.53 -38.78
C HIS A 200 6.29 11.68 -40.30
N GLU A 201 7.41 11.84 -41.00
CA GLU A 201 7.42 12.05 -42.45
C GLU A 201 7.99 10.83 -43.18
N ASP A 202 7.33 10.44 -44.27
CA ASP A 202 7.80 9.35 -45.12
C ASP A 202 8.80 9.88 -46.16
N LEU A 203 10.08 9.55 -45.96
CA LEU A 203 11.15 9.82 -46.92
C LEU A 203 10.80 9.28 -48.32
N ALA A 204 10.10 8.15 -48.37
CA ALA A 204 9.70 7.46 -49.59
C ALA A 204 8.32 7.87 -50.12
N ASP A 205 7.71 8.93 -49.58
CA ASP A 205 6.40 9.43 -50.03
C ASP A 205 6.36 9.59 -51.58
N PRO A 206 5.40 8.95 -52.27
CA PRO A 206 5.35 8.95 -53.72
C PRO A 206 5.15 10.31 -54.37
N GLU A 207 4.53 11.28 -53.70
CA GLU A 207 4.29 12.62 -54.26
C GLU A 207 5.58 13.44 -54.28
N GLY A 208 6.28 13.50 -53.14
CA GLY A 208 7.57 14.19 -53.05
C GLY A 208 8.65 13.57 -53.94
N VAL A 209 8.70 12.23 -54.04
CA VAL A 209 9.65 11.55 -54.94
C VAL A 209 9.31 11.85 -56.41
N ARG A 210 8.02 11.88 -56.78
CA ARG A 210 7.59 12.24 -58.14
C ARG A 210 8.02 13.66 -58.50
N GLU A 211 7.88 14.61 -57.59
CA GLU A 211 8.28 16.00 -57.84
C GLU A 211 9.78 16.12 -58.20
N ILE A 212 10.64 15.33 -57.56
CA ILE A 212 12.07 15.29 -57.89
C ILE A 212 12.28 14.65 -59.26
N LEU A 213 11.65 13.50 -59.53
CA LEU A 213 11.80 12.77 -60.79
C LEU A 213 11.32 13.58 -62.00
N ASP A 214 10.21 14.30 -61.88
CA ASP A 214 9.68 15.17 -62.93
C ASP A 214 10.66 16.31 -63.30
N ARG A 215 11.54 16.70 -62.37
CA ARG A 215 12.61 17.69 -62.60
C ARG A 215 13.87 17.07 -63.21
N LEU A 216 13.89 15.76 -63.48
CA LEU A 216 14.98 14.97 -64.03
C LEU A 216 14.58 14.26 -65.35
N PRO A 217 14.12 14.98 -66.40
CA PRO A 217 13.61 14.37 -67.63
C PRO A 217 14.64 13.53 -68.39
N VAL A 218 15.93 13.72 -68.12
CA VAL A 218 17.01 12.87 -68.68
C VAL A 218 16.91 11.40 -68.24
N LEU A 219 16.25 11.12 -67.12
CA LEU A 219 16.04 9.75 -66.64
C LEU A 219 14.99 8.99 -67.47
N ASP A 220 14.11 9.69 -68.19
CA ASP A 220 13.12 9.07 -69.09
C ASP A 220 13.79 8.30 -70.23
N GLU A 221 14.99 8.73 -70.65
CA GLU A 221 15.83 8.02 -71.63
C GLU A 221 16.24 6.62 -71.15
N LEU A 222 16.21 6.37 -69.82
CA LEU A 222 16.54 5.09 -69.19
C LEU A 222 15.30 4.22 -68.93
N GLY A 223 14.14 4.60 -69.48
CA GLY A 223 12.90 3.84 -69.40
C GLY A 223 12.47 3.56 -67.96
N GLU A 224 12.15 2.31 -67.66
CA GLU A 224 11.62 1.92 -66.35
C GLU A 224 12.68 1.89 -65.22
N THR A 225 13.94 2.25 -65.47
CA THR A 225 15.05 2.15 -64.48
C THR A 225 14.77 2.94 -63.20
N PHE A 226 14.32 4.19 -63.32
CA PHE A 226 14.00 5.08 -62.20
C PHE A 226 12.48 5.18 -61.94
N ALA A 227 11.73 4.10 -62.22
CA ALA A 227 10.30 4.05 -61.97
C ALA A 227 9.99 4.46 -60.51
N LEU A 228 8.96 5.29 -60.33
CA LEU A 228 8.59 5.87 -59.03
C LEU A 228 8.53 4.83 -57.91
N LYS A 229 7.84 3.71 -58.14
CA LYS A 229 7.70 2.63 -57.14
C LYS A 229 9.05 2.06 -56.68
N ARG A 230 10.02 1.95 -57.59
CA ARG A 230 11.36 1.44 -57.25
C ARG A 230 12.13 2.43 -56.41
N ILE A 231 12.11 3.71 -56.78
CA ILE A 231 12.80 4.75 -56.00
C ILE A 231 12.19 4.88 -54.60
N CYS A 232 10.86 4.87 -54.48
CA CYS A 232 10.18 4.81 -53.18
C CYS A 232 10.64 3.59 -52.38
N ALA A 233 10.67 2.39 -52.97
CA ALA A 233 11.12 1.18 -52.29
C ALA A 233 12.58 1.30 -51.81
N LEU A 234 13.50 1.78 -52.65
CA LEU A 234 14.91 1.96 -52.28
C LEU A 234 15.10 2.99 -51.16
N LEU A 235 14.38 4.12 -51.20
CA LEU A 235 14.43 5.14 -50.14
C LEU A 235 13.84 4.62 -48.83
N HIS A 236 12.75 3.85 -48.89
CA HIS A 236 12.13 3.22 -47.72
C HIS A 236 13.08 2.25 -47.02
N GLY A 237 13.95 1.59 -47.80
CA GLY A 237 14.99 0.71 -47.26
C GLY A 237 16.05 1.42 -46.42
N LEU A 238 16.36 2.69 -46.69
CA LEU A 238 17.49 3.40 -46.05
C LEU A 238 17.30 3.59 -44.54
N ARG A 239 16.07 3.88 -44.11
CA ARG A 239 15.75 4.22 -42.70
C ARG A 239 15.28 3.05 -41.85
N ARG A 240 15.20 1.84 -42.41
CA ARG A 240 14.77 0.64 -41.68
C ARG A 240 15.83 0.05 -40.76
N GLY A 241 17.09 0.50 -40.84
CA GLY A 241 18.18 -0.13 -40.09
C GLY A 241 18.21 -1.66 -40.33
N PRO A 242 18.47 -2.49 -39.30
CA PRO A 242 18.47 -3.95 -39.45
C PRO A 242 17.16 -4.55 -40.02
N ASP A 243 16.02 -3.87 -39.84
CA ASP A 243 14.71 -4.28 -40.35
C ASP A 243 14.57 -4.14 -41.87
N VAL A 244 15.59 -3.64 -42.58
CA VAL A 244 15.64 -3.72 -44.05
C VAL A 244 15.65 -5.19 -44.54
N THR A 245 15.98 -6.12 -43.65
CA THR A 245 15.93 -7.57 -43.93
C THR A 245 14.61 -8.23 -43.52
N ASN A 246 13.63 -7.44 -43.04
CA ASN A 246 12.32 -7.95 -42.70
C ASN A 246 11.67 -8.61 -43.93
N ARG A 247 11.08 -9.79 -43.71
CA ARG A 247 10.48 -10.62 -44.75
C ARG A 247 9.40 -9.89 -45.56
N ASP A 248 8.57 -9.07 -44.92
CA ASP A 248 7.46 -8.38 -45.59
C ASP A 248 7.97 -7.29 -46.53
N TYR A 249 9.01 -6.57 -46.12
CA TYR A 249 9.66 -5.58 -46.96
C TYR A 249 10.36 -6.25 -48.15
N LEU A 250 11.16 -7.29 -47.90
CA LEU A 250 11.84 -8.02 -48.97
C LEU A 250 10.87 -8.69 -49.96
N ALA A 251 9.74 -9.20 -49.49
CA ALA A 251 8.69 -9.78 -50.35
C ALA A 251 8.02 -8.74 -51.26
N GLY A 252 8.06 -7.46 -50.88
CA GLY A 252 7.59 -6.35 -51.72
C GLY A 252 8.57 -5.94 -52.83
N LEU A 253 9.83 -6.42 -52.79
CA LEU A 253 10.87 -6.12 -53.77
C LEU A 253 10.92 -7.19 -54.87
N ARG A 254 11.26 -6.79 -56.10
CA ARG A 254 11.40 -7.70 -57.23
C ARG A 254 12.79 -8.34 -57.26
N GLU A 255 12.86 -9.67 -57.14
CA GLU A 255 14.14 -10.41 -57.11
C GLU A 255 14.98 -10.22 -58.37
N ASP A 256 14.36 -10.24 -59.55
CA ASP A 256 15.00 -10.03 -60.84
C ASP A 256 14.00 -9.44 -61.84
N ASP A 257 13.97 -8.11 -61.94
CA ASP A 257 13.01 -7.36 -62.76
C ASP A 257 13.58 -6.98 -64.12
N HIS A 258 13.02 -7.52 -65.21
CA HIS A 258 13.41 -7.18 -66.57
C HIS A 258 12.72 -5.87 -67.01
N LEU A 259 13.53 -4.87 -67.35
CA LEU A 259 13.06 -3.50 -67.60
C LEU A 259 12.80 -3.21 -69.08
N ARG A 260 11.80 -2.38 -69.35
CA ARG A 260 11.71 -1.64 -70.63
C ARG A 260 12.67 -0.45 -70.59
N ALA A 261 13.90 -0.66 -71.03
CA ALA A 261 14.96 0.37 -71.03
C ALA A 261 15.97 0.13 -72.19
N PRO A 262 16.94 1.04 -72.44
CA PRO A 262 17.93 0.83 -73.49
C PRO A 262 18.81 -0.42 -73.27
N GLY A 263 18.64 -1.41 -74.16
CA GLY A 263 19.34 -2.69 -74.08
C GLY A 263 18.67 -3.69 -73.12
N GLU A 264 19.27 -4.88 -72.97
CA GLU A 264 18.79 -5.90 -72.03
C GLU A 264 19.21 -5.51 -70.61
N GLN A 265 18.23 -5.25 -69.75
CA GLN A 265 18.45 -4.67 -68.41
C GLN A 265 17.61 -5.38 -67.36
N HIS A 266 18.29 -5.80 -66.31
CA HIS A 266 17.67 -6.42 -65.16
C HIS A 266 18.02 -5.63 -63.90
N VAL A 267 17.07 -5.55 -62.96
CA VAL A 267 17.29 -4.93 -61.66
C VAL A 267 16.92 -5.88 -60.54
N ARG A 268 17.90 -6.17 -59.69
CA ARG A 268 17.74 -7.01 -58.51
C ARG A 268 17.51 -6.12 -57.30
N GLU A 269 16.25 -5.76 -57.06
CA GLU A 269 15.87 -4.76 -56.05
C GLU A 269 16.31 -5.13 -54.62
N PRO A 270 16.21 -6.39 -54.14
CA PRO A 270 16.72 -6.77 -52.83
C PRO A 270 18.21 -6.47 -52.65
N ARG A 271 19.03 -6.74 -53.68
CA ARG A 271 20.47 -6.46 -53.62
C ARG A 271 20.74 -4.96 -53.49
N LEU A 272 20.08 -4.16 -54.33
CA LEU A 272 20.23 -2.70 -54.30
C LEU A 272 19.80 -2.11 -52.96
N ALA A 273 18.62 -2.48 -52.47
CA ALA A 273 18.09 -1.99 -51.21
C ALA A 273 19.02 -2.29 -50.03
N LEU A 274 19.55 -3.53 -49.95
CA LEU A 274 20.42 -3.95 -48.86
C LEU A 274 21.81 -3.26 -48.91
N ILE A 275 22.40 -3.12 -50.11
CA ILE A 275 23.69 -2.42 -50.27
C ILE A 275 23.53 -0.93 -49.96
N LEU A 276 22.46 -0.30 -50.46
CA LEU A 276 22.20 1.12 -50.21
C LEU A 276 21.93 1.39 -48.73
N ALA A 277 21.13 0.55 -48.06
CA ALA A 277 20.88 0.67 -46.63
C ALA A 277 22.19 0.53 -45.81
N LEU A 278 23.02 -0.46 -46.12
CA LEU A 278 24.31 -0.65 -45.44
C LEU A 278 25.30 0.49 -45.75
N ALA A 279 25.33 0.98 -46.99
CA ALA A 279 26.17 2.13 -47.37
C ALA A 279 25.74 3.41 -46.64
N TYR A 280 24.44 3.63 -46.50
CA TYR A 280 23.89 4.74 -45.71
C TYR A 280 24.25 4.58 -44.22
N GLY A 281 24.02 3.40 -43.65
CA GLY A 281 24.34 3.08 -42.26
C GLY A 281 25.83 3.20 -41.92
N THR A 282 26.74 3.11 -42.90
CA THR A 282 28.19 3.27 -42.71
C THR A 282 28.72 4.65 -43.14
N ALA A 283 27.85 5.55 -43.62
CA ALA A 283 28.19 6.91 -44.02
C ALA A 283 28.22 7.92 -42.86
N ILE A 284 27.58 7.56 -41.73
CA ILE A 284 27.47 8.33 -40.49
C ILE A 284 26.87 9.72 -40.74
N GLU A 285 25.54 9.82 -40.70
CA GLU A 285 24.82 11.10 -40.82
C GLU A 285 24.73 11.80 -39.46
N THR A 286 25.00 13.12 -39.42
CA THR A 286 25.00 13.90 -38.16
C THR A 286 23.66 13.82 -37.43
N THR A 287 22.53 13.94 -38.15
CA THR A 287 21.17 13.88 -37.59
C THR A 287 20.74 12.47 -37.16
N ALA A 288 21.44 11.44 -37.64
CA ALA A 288 21.18 10.05 -37.29
C ALA A 288 22.01 9.57 -36.07
N LEU A 289 22.90 10.41 -35.53
CA LEU A 289 23.67 10.09 -34.33
C LEU A 289 22.75 9.77 -33.15
N PRO A 290 23.18 8.90 -32.21
CA PRO A 290 22.38 8.55 -31.04
C PRO A 290 22.10 9.75 -30.13
N ASP A 291 21.03 9.65 -29.35
CA ASP A 291 20.51 10.72 -28.49
C ASP A 291 21.56 11.26 -27.52
N ILE A 292 22.53 10.42 -27.11
CA ILE A 292 23.64 10.80 -26.25
C ILE A 292 24.38 12.05 -26.74
N VAL A 293 24.48 12.30 -28.06
CA VAL A 293 25.17 13.50 -28.56
C VAL A 293 24.35 14.76 -28.26
N ALA A 294 23.04 14.72 -28.51
CA ALA A 294 22.14 15.84 -28.24
C ALA A 294 21.86 16.04 -26.75
N GLU A 295 21.86 14.94 -25.97
CA GLU A 295 21.80 14.97 -24.50
C GLU A 295 23.00 15.66 -23.85
N HIS A 296 24.04 16.01 -24.60
CA HIS A 296 25.18 16.81 -24.11
C HIS A 296 25.20 18.22 -24.73
N LEU A 297 24.07 18.71 -25.21
CA LEU A 297 23.86 20.13 -25.51
C LEU A 297 23.27 20.86 -24.30
N GLY A 298 23.59 22.16 -24.17
CA GLY A 298 23.04 22.98 -23.08
C GLY A 298 23.60 22.60 -21.71
N ILE A 299 24.88 22.22 -21.64
CA ILE A 299 25.66 21.91 -20.43
C ILE A 299 26.97 22.70 -20.43
N PRO A 300 27.68 22.89 -19.29
CA PRO A 300 28.92 23.69 -19.27
C PRO A 300 30.05 23.16 -20.15
N HIS A 301 30.04 21.86 -20.44
CA HIS A 301 30.95 21.19 -21.36
C HIS A 301 30.12 20.56 -22.47
N GLU A 302 29.51 21.39 -23.31
CA GLU A 302 28.63 20.88 -24.36
C GLU A 302 29.39 20.36 -25.59
N VAL A 303 28.69 19.55 -26.39
CA VAL A 303 29.17 19.15 -27.71
C VAL A 303 29.15 20.36 -28.64
N ASP A 304 30.34 20.81 -29.05
CA ASP A 304 30.47 21.77 -30.13
C ASP A 304 30.12 21.10 -31.47
N LEU A 305 29.09 21.62 -32.14
CA LEU A 305 28.58 21.05 -33.39
C LEU A 305 29.51 21.28 -34.59
N ALA A 306 30.35 22.32 -34.55
CA ALA A 306 31.37 22.53 -35.58
C ALA A 306 32.51 21.52 -35.44
N ASP A 307 32.96 21.26 -34.21
CA ASP A 307 33.92 20.20 -33.91
C ASP A 307 33.38 18.82 -34.27
N LEU A 308 32.10 18.55 -33.95
CA LEU A 308 31.43 17.31 -34.34
C LEU A 308 31.46 17.13 -35.86
N ARG A 309 31.10 18.18 -36.62
CA ARG A 309 31.13 18.13 -38.08
C ARG A 309 32.53 17.84 -38.61
N GLU A 310 33.56 18.51 -38.08
CA GLU A 310 34.96 18.25 -38.43
C GLU A 310 35.34 16.78 -38.16
N THR A 311 34.97 16.23 -36.99
CA THR A 311 35.20 14.82 -36.65
C THR A 311 34.54 13.88 -37.66
N LEU A 312 33.28 14.13 -38.05
CA LEU A 312 32.56 13.28 -39.01
C LEU A 312 33.11 13.38 -40.44
N GLU A 313 33.57 14.56 -40.86
CA GLU A 313 34.18 14.78 -42.17
C GLU A 313 35.53 14.04 -42.31
N LEU A 314 36.31 13.98 -41.23
CA LEU A 314 37.59 13.29 -41.18
C LEU A 314 37.47 11.79 -40.84
N ALA A 315 36.29 11.32 -40.43
CA ALA A 315 36.07 9.94 -40.03
C ALA A 315 36.22 8.95 -41.20
N VAL A 316 37.01 7.89 -40.98
CA VAL A 316 37.29 6.88 -42.02
C VAL A 316 37.20 5.46 -41.46
N TRP A 317 36.71 4.52 -42.27
CA TRP A 317 36.86 3.09 -42.00
C TRP A 317 38.27 2.66 -42.42
N GLY A 318 39.15 2.46 -41.44
CA GLY A 318 40.49 1.91 -41.60
C GLY A 318 40.53 0.39 -41.40
N GLY A 319 41.73 -0.17 -41.29
CA GLY A 319 41.94 -1.60 -41.09
C GLY A 319 41.86 -2.44 -42.38
N SER A 320 41.67 -3.75 -42.22
CA SER A 320 41.45 -4.67 -43.34
C SER A 320 39.99 -4.62 -43.82
N TYR A 321 39.72 -4.97 -45.07
CA TYR A 321 38.34 -4.99 -45.60
C TYR A 321 37.40 -5.92 -44.80
N ASP A 322 37.90 -7.05 -44.31
CA ASP A 322 37.11 -8.02 -43.55
C ASP A 322 36.78 -7.55 -42.12
N LEU A 323 37.62 -6.69 -41.53
CA LEU A 323 37.47 -6.11 -40.19
C LEU A 323 37.72 -4.59 -40.22
N PRO A 324 36.79 -3.80 -40.77
CA PRO A 324 36.90 -2.35 -40.80
C PRO A 324 36.79 -1.76 -39.40
N VAL A 325 37.68 -0.82 -39.09
CA VAL A 325 37.70 -0.11 -37.81
C VAL A 325 37.45 1.37 -38.07
N LEU A 326 36.42 1.94 -37.43
CA LEU A 326 36.13 3.37 -37.51
C LEU A 326 37.22 4.15 -36.78
N ARG A 327 37.93 5.01 -37.52
CA ARG A 327 38.92 5.96 -37.03
C ARG A 327 38.29 7.34 -36.96
N ALA A 328 38.21 7.90 -35.76
CA ALA A 328 37.69 9.23 -35.53
C ALA A 328 38.35 9.86 -34.31
N GLU A 329 38.89 11.08 -34.48
CA GLU A 329 39.40 11.89 -33.38
C GLU A 329 38.25 12.73 -32.81
N CYS A 330 37.87 12.44 -31.56
CA CYS A 330 36.71 13.04 -30.93
C CYS A 330 37.15 14.06 -29.87
N ARG A 331 36.62 15.29 -29.92
CA ARG A 331 36.89 16.34 -28.94
C ARG A 331 35.97 16.29 -27.70
N HIS A 332 34.95 15.44 -27.74
CA HIS A 332 33.97 15.27 -26.65
C HIS A 332 33.62 13.79 -26.41
N GLU A 333 33.40 13.40 -25.15
CA GLU A 333 33.09 12.03 -24.71
C GLU A 333 31.78 11.48 -25.31
N ALA A 334 30.75 12.32 -25.41
CA ALA A 334 29.47 11.97 -26.01
C ALA A 334 29.61 11.61 -27.50
N VAL A 335 30.58 12.21 -28.20
CA VAL A 335 30.84 11.90 -29.62
C VAL A 335 31.53 10.54 -29.75
N VAL A 336 32.46 10.21 -28.84
CA VAL A 336 33.08 8.87 -28.80
C VAL A 336 32.01 7.79 -28.58
N GLU A 337 31.18 7.96 -27.55
CA GLU A 337 30.13 6.97 -27.24
C GLU A 337 29.03 6.94 -28.30
N GLY A 338 28.66 8.09 -28.86
CA GLY A 338 27.72 8.18 -29.98
C GLY A 338 28.21 7.44 -31.22
N LEU A 339 29.49 7.57 -31.58
CA LEU A 339 30.08 6.82 -32.70
C LEU A 339 30.21 5.33 -32.42
N ARG A 340 30.48 4.93 -31.16
CA ARG A 340 30.50 3.51 -30.75
C ARG A 340 29.13 2.87 -30.90
N GLU A 341 28.08 3.51 -30.38
CA GLU A 341 26.72 3.00 -30.50
C GLU A 341 26.24 3.01 -31.95
N TYR A 342 26.54 4.06 -32.71
CA TYR A 342 26.22 4.11 -34.13
C TYR A 342 26.91 2.98 -34.92
N THR A 343 28.19 2.71 -34.63
CA THR A 343 28.96 1.62 -35.24
C THR A 343 28.38 0.25 -34.88
N ALA A 344 27.97 0.04 -33.63
CA ALA A 344 27.32 -1.20 -33.22
C ALA A 344 26.01 -1.44 -34.00
N ARG A 345 25.18 -0.40 -34.17
CA ARG A 345 23.95 -0.47 -34.98
C ARG A 345 24.24 -0.77 -36.45
N ALA A 346 25.30 -0.16 -37.02
CA ALA A 346 25.76 -0.46 -38.37
C ALA A 346 26.28 -1.90 -38.50
N ASP A 347 26.94 -2.44 -37.46
CA ASP A 347 27.41 -3.83 -37.41
C ASP A 347 26.21 -4.81 -37.35
N GLU A 348 25.16 -4.51 -36.59
CA GLU A 348 23.92 -5.28 -36.58
C GLU A 348 23.25 -5.30 -37.96
N LEU A 349 23.19 -4.15 -38.62
CA LEU A 349 22.71 -4.04 -40.01
C LEU A 349 23.57 -4.88 -40.96
N LEU A 350 24.90 -4.82 -40.85
CA LEU A 350 25.82 -5.64 -41.64
C LEU A 350 25.53 -7.13 -41.44
N HIS A 351 25.38 -7.58 -40.19
CA HIS A 351 25.05 -8.97 -39.88
C HIS A 351 23.70 -9.39 -40.46
N ALA A 352 22.69 -8.51 -40.37
CA ALA A 352 21.39 -8.75 -40.98
C ALA A 352 21.52 -8.91 -42.50
N VAL A 353 22.16 -7.96 -43.18
CA VAL A 353 22.37 -7.96 -44.63
C VAL A 353 23.14 -9.19 -45.11
N ARG A 354 24.22 -9.58 -44.42
CA ARG A 354 25.04 -10.77 -44.74
C ARG A 354 24.23 -12.06 -44.74
N ARG A 355 23.22 -12.19 -43.88
CA ARG A 355 22.36 -13.38 -43.82
C ARG A 355 21.49 -13.55 -45.06
N VAL A 356 21.13 -12.43 -45.71
CA VAL A 356 20.28 -12.42 -46.91
C VAL A 356 21.13 -12.43 -48.18
N LEU A 357 22.15 -11.58 -48.25
CA LEU A 357 22.99 -11.37 -49.43
C LEU A 357 24.17 -12.36 -49.47
N VAL A 358 23.86 -13.65 -49.50
CA VAL A 358 24.87 -14.73 -49.47
C VAL A 358 25.74 -14.69 -50.73
N GLY A 359 27.06 -14.65 -50.54
CA GLY A 359 28.05 -14.65 -51.64
C GLY A 359 28.49 -13.28 -52.13
N HIS A 360 27.95 -12.18 -51.59
CA HIS A 360 28.54 -10.85 -51.78
C HIS A 360 29.77 -10.69 -50.87
N PRO A 361 30.90 -10.14 -51.36
CA PRO A 361 32.05 -9.82 -50.53
C PRO A 361 31.68 -8.64 -49.62
N LEU A 362 31.17 -8.90 -48.42
CA LEU A 362 30.89 -7.88 -47.41
C LEU A 362 31.86 -8.03 -46.22
N PRO A 363 32.17 -6.95 -45.49
CA PRO A 363 32.96 -7.03 -44.26
C PRO A 363 32.35 -8.00 -43.25
N THR A 364 33.16 -8.63 -42.40
CA THR A 364 32.68 -9.59 -41.39
C THR A 364 32.13 -8.90 -40.15
N ARG A 365 32.79 -7.83 -39.71
CA ARG A 365 32.40 -7.07 -38.53
C ARG A 365 32.90 -5.64 -38.63
N LEU A 366 32.10 -4.68 -38.17
CA LEU A 366 32.51 -3.29 -37.97
C LEU A 366 32.89 -3.07 -36.50
N THR A 367 34.01 -2.38 -36.24
CA THR A 367 34.38 -1.97 -34.87
C THR A 367 34.71 -0.49 -34.80
N SER A 368 34.66 0.07 -33.60
CA SER A 368 34.91 1.50 -33.31
C SER A 368 36.08 1.67 -32.34
N ASP A 369 37.02 0.73 -32.33
CA ASP A 369 38.12 0.70 -31.36
C ASP A 369 39.08 1.89 -31.52
N GLU A 370 39.13 2.49 -32.70
CA GLU A 370 39.90 3.70 -33.02
C GLU A 370 39.03 4.98 -33.05
N ALA A 371 37.80 4.94 -32.53
CA ALA A 371 37.06 6.15 -32.16
C ALA A 371 37.52 6.57 -30.76
N ALA A 372 38.42 7.55 -30.72
CA ALA A 372 39.21 7.86 -29.54
C ALA A 372 39.23 9.38 -29.24
N PRO A 373 39.50 9.77 -27.97
CA PRO A 373 39.71 11.17 -27.63
C PRO A 373 40.85 11.77 -28.44
N ALA A 374 40.66 12.98 -28.97
CA ALA A 374 41.76 13.77 -29.50
C ALA A 374 42.80 14.04 -28.39
N ALA A 375 44.08 14.13 -28.76
CA ALA A 375 45.15 14.25 -27.79
C ALA A 375 44.94 15.47 -26.85
N GLY A 376 44.84 15.20 -25.54
CA GLY A 376 44.64 16.22 -24.51
C GLY A 376 43.21 16.75 -24.36
N ALA A 377 42.21 16.21 -25.08
CA ALA A 377 40.84 16.68 -25.00
C ALA A 377 40.16 16.34 -23.66
N PHE A 378 40.25 15.08 -23.22
CA PHE A 378 39.71 14.61 -21.95
C PHE A 378 40.36 13.28 -21.55
N THR A 379 40.42 13.01 -20.24
CA THR A 379 41.12 11.84 -19.66
C THR A 379 40.16 10.79 -19.08
N GLY A 380 38.96 11.20 -18.63
CA GLY A 380 38.01 10.26 -18.05
C GLY A 380 36.56 10.69 -17.96
N TRP A 381 35.67 9.75 -18.25
CA TRP A 381 34.22 9.91 -18.19
C TRP A 381 33.54 8.60 -17.76
N ALA A 382 32.33 8.71 -17.24
CA ALA A 382 31.47 7.57 -16.97
C ALA A 382 30.04 7.85 -17.42
N ARG A 383 29.23 6.80 -17.51
CA ARG A 383 27.79 6.88 -17.78
C ARG A 383 27.07 6.10 -16.71
N PHE A 384 25.92 6.58 -16.27
CA PHE A 384 25.03 5.72 -15.50
C PHE A 384 24.59 4.52 -16.34
N ARG A 385 24.83 3.32 -15.83
CA ARG A 385 24.35 2.07 -16.45
C ARG A 385 23.39 1.39 -15.50
N LEU A 386 22.23 1.02 -16.03
CA LEU A 386 21.23 0.27 -15.29
C LEU A 386 21.48 -1.23 -15.46
N ASP A 387 21.56 -1.97 -14.34
CA ASP A 387 21.56 -3.43 -14.38
C ASP A 387 20.14 -3.95 -14.73
N GLU A 388 19.94 -4.34 -15.99
CA GLU A 388 18.66 -4.82 -16.54
C GLU A 388 18.00 -5.92 -15.70
N ARG A 389 18.79 -6.80 -15.05
CA ARG A 389 18.23 -7.89 -14.22
C ARG A 389 17.56 -7.36 -12.96
N ARG A 390 18.10 -6.30 -12.35
CA ARG A 390 17.58 -5.69 -11.12
C ARG A 390 16.49 -4.65 -11.40
N VAL A 391 16.60 -3.89 -12.48
CA VAL A 391 15.53 -2.98 -12.95
C VAL A 391 14.23 -3.75 -13.19
N ARG A 392 14.30 -4.96 -13.76
CA ARG A 392 13.12 -5.81 -13.93
C ARG A 392 12.46 -6.20 -12.59
N SER A 393 13.21 -6.42 -11.52
CA SER A 393 12.64 -6.69 -10.18
C SER A 393 12.03 -5.44 -9.52
N LEU A 394 12.55 -4.26 -9.85
CA LEU A 394 12.09 -2.96 -9.37
C LEU A 394 10.79 -2.52 -10.10
N LEU A 395 10.73 -2.68 -11.42
CA LEU A 395 9.58 -2.33 -12.27
C LEU A 395 8.37 -3.25 -12.11
N MET A 396 8.57 -4.49 -11.63
CA MET A 396 7.46 -5.44 -11.42
C MET A 396 6.70 -5.22 -10.10
N GLY A 397 7.11 -4.28 -9.23
CA GLY A 397 6.66 -4.22 -7.84
C GLY A 397 6.03 -2.93 -7.31
N VAL A 398 6.44 -1.72 -7.73
CA VAL A 398 6.01 -0.48 -7.02
C VAL A 398 6.11 0.77 -7.93
N GLU A 399 5.23 1.75 -7.72
CA GLU A 399 5.36 3.15 -8.19
C GLU A 399 6.64 3.79 -7.61
N LEU A 400 7.79 3.53 -8.24
CA LEU A 400 9.12 3.87 -7.71
C LEU A 400 9.43 5.37 -7.58
N TYR A 401 8.57 6.27 -8.08
CA TYR A 401 8.98 7.64 -8.37
C TYR A 401 7.90 8.68 -8.03
N ARG A 402 7.32 8.63 -6.82
CA ARG A 402 6.43 9.71 -6.34
C ARG A 402 6.87 10.40 -5.05
N ASP A 403 7.86 9.87 -4.33
CA ASP A 403 8.20 10.38 -3.00
C ASP A 403 9.58 11.07 -2.93
N ARG A 404 9.53 12.40 -2.76
CA ARG A 404 10.69 13.30 -2.68
C ARG A 404 11.54 13.04 -1.44
N ASP A 405 10.96 12.54 -0.35
CA ASP A 405 11.68 12.28 0.90
C ASP A 405 12.75 11.19 0.74
N LEU A 406 12.53 10.28 -0.22
CA LEU A 406 13.43 9.18 -0.49
C LEU A 406 14.82 9.68 -0.89
N ALA A 407 14.92 10.78 -1.65
CA ALA A 407 16.20 11.36 -2.04
C ALA A 407 17.02 11.84 -0.83
N VAL A 408 16.36 12.51 0.13
CA VAL A 408 17.01 12.97 1.39
C VAL A 408 17.43 11.77 2.24
N ARG A 409 16.57 10.75 2.34
CA ARG A 409 16.88 9.49 3.03
C ARG A 409 18.11 8.79 2.43
N GLU A 410 18.17 8.68 1.11
CA GLU A 410 19.30 8.04 0.41
C GLU A 410 20.60 8.86 0.54
N LEU A 411 20.54 10.20 0.47
CA LEU A 411 21.69 11.07 0.76
C LEU A 411 22.25 10.80 2.16
N TYR A 412 21.37 10.79 3.19
CA TYR A 412 21.78 10.54 4.56
C TYR A 412 22.40 9.16 4.73
N GLN A 413 21.78 8.12 4.15
CA GLN A 413 22.28 6.76 4.29
C GLN A 413 23.60 6.52 3.54
N ASN A 414 23.81 7.18 2.40
CA ASN A 414 25.09 7.12 1.67
C ASN A 414 26.21 7.82 2.45
N ALA A 415 25.94 8.98 3.04
CA ALA A 415 26.85 9.68 3.94
C ALA A 415 27.16 8.85 5.20
N LEU A 416 26.14 8.23 5.81
CA LEU A 416 26.26 7.34 6.97
C LEU A 416 27.15 6.14 6.65
N ASP A 417 26.94 5.49 5.51
CA ASP A 417 27.80 4.40 5.05
C ASP A 417 29.25 4.87 4.86
N ALA A 418 29.49 5.98 4.16
CA ALA A 418 30.83 6.52 3.94
C ALA A 418 31.57 6.80 5.25
N CYS A 419 30.88 7.32 6.26
CA CYS A 419 31.41 7.52 7.60
C CYS A 419 31.68 6.19 8.33
N ARG A 420 30.79 5.19 8.26
CA ARG A 420 31.03 3.85 8.82
C ARG A 420 32.25 3.18 8.22
N TYR A 421 32.43 3.27 6.90
CA TYR A 421 33.61 2.76 6.20
C TYR A 421 34.90 3.43 6.70
N ARG A 422 34.88 4.77 6.84
CA ARG A 422 36.05 5.50 7.37
C ARG A 422 36.34 5.09 8.81
N ARG A 423 35.32 4.97 9.67
CA ARG A 423 35.50 4.53 11.07
C ARG A 423 36.16 3.16 11.14
N ALA A 424 35.62 2.16 10.43
CA ALA A 424 36.17 0.80 10.41
C ALA A 424 37.62 0.78 9.89
N ARG A 425 37.92 1.54 8.83
CA ARG A 425 39.29 1.64 8.30
C ARG A 425 40.24 2.31 9.28
N THR A 426 39.83 3.42 9.91
CA THR A 426 40.64 4.11 10.92
C THR A 426 40.90 3.21 12.14
N GLU A 427 39.90 2.47 12.60
CA GLU A 427 40.02 1.50 13.70
C GLU A 427 41.02 0.39 13.36
N TYR A 428 40.97 -0.17 12.15
CA TYR A 428 41.93 -1.16 11.70
C TYR A 428 43.36 -0.59 11.61
N LEU A 429 43.53 0.60 11.03
CA LEU A 429 44.82 1.27 10.94
C LEU A 429 45.39 1.59 12.33
N ASP A 430 44.55 2.06 13.26
CA ASP A 430 44.96 2.32 14.66
C ASP A 430 45.47 1.05 15.34
N ARG A 431 44.76 -0.08 15.17
CA ARG A 431 45.13 -1.38 15.75
C ARG A 431 46.39 -1.99 15.15
N THR A 432 46.62 -1.77 13.85
CA THR A 432 47.76 -2.35 13.11
C THR A 432 48.96 -1.41 13.00
N ASN A 433 48.84 -0.18 13.51
CA ASN A 433 49.92 0.80 13.48
C ASN A 433 51.06 0.38 14.41
N THR A 434 52.23 0.12 13.82
CA THR A 434 53.45 -0.25 14.56
C THR A 434 54.18 0.96 15.17
N LEU A 435 53.78 2.19 14.82
CA LEU A 435 54.43 3.44 15.26
C LEU A 435 53.79 4.06 16.51
N GLY A 436 52.73 3.46 17.07
CA GLY A 436 52.08 3.91 18.30
C GLY A 436 51.30 5.23 18.21
N ALA A 437 51.07 5.76 17.00
CA ALA A 437 50.24 6.95 16.81
C ALA A 437 48.76 6.56 16.85
N ARG A 438 47.98 7.26 17.68
CA ARG A 438 46.51 7.09 17.74
C ARG A 438 45.82 7.86 16.63
N PHE A 439 45.01 7.18 15.83
CA PHE A 439 44.14 7.80 14.84
C PHE A 439 42.71 7.89 15.40
N THR A 440 42.26 9.10 15.71
CA THR A 440 40.86 9.33 16.11
C THR A 440 40.06 9.82 14.91
N TYR A 441 38.84 9.32 14.76
CA TYR A 441 37.90 9.74 13.73
C TYR A 441 36.59 10.18 14.38
N ASP A 442 36.18 11.40 14.06
CA ASP A 442 34.93 11.99 14.49
C ASP A 442 34.06 12.25 13.26
N GLY A 443 33.10 11.34 13.02
CA GLY A 443 32.26 11.35 11.83
C GLY A 443 31.22 12.48 11.86
N ARG A 444 31.02 13.12 10.71
CA ARG A 444 30.15 14.29 10.53
C ARG A 444 29.41 14.21 9.20
N ILE A 445 28.14 14.58 9.24
CA ILE A 445 27.25 14.67 8.09
C ILE A 445 26.53 16.02 8.16
N ASP A 446 26.73 16.88 7.18
CA ASP A 446 26.21 18.25 7.17
C ASP A 446 25.32 18.46 5.95
N PHE A 447 24.06 18.82 6.18
CA PHE A 447 23.09 19.19 5.15
C PHE A 447 22.89 20.70 5.09
N ARG A 448 22.91 21.27 3.88
CA ARG A 448 22.63 22.69 3.65
C ARG A 448 21.67 22.85 2.47
N GLN A 449 20.52 23.44 2.73
CA GLN A 449 19.59 23.89 1.69
C GLN A 449 19.65 25.42 1.60
N SER A 450 20.01 25.94 0.43
CA SER A 450 20.18 27.39 0.21
C SER A 450 20.06 27.72 -1.27
N VAL A 451 20.14 29.00 -1.59
CA VAL A 451 20.32 29.50 -2.96
C VAL A 451 21.81 29.82 -3.15
N ASP A 452 22.35 29.55 -4.35
CA ASP A 452 23.73 29.90 -4.71
C ASP A 452 23.86 31.35 -5.21
N HIS A 453 25.06 31.74 -5.64
CA HIS A 453 25.32 33.08 -6.16
C HIS A 453 24.60 33.42 -7.48
N ASP A 454 24.19 32.41 -8.23
CA ASP A 454 23.50 32.54 -9.52
C ASP A 454 21.97 32.52 -9.35
N GLY A 455 21.49 32.43 -8.11
CA GLY A 455 20.06 32.40 -7.79
C GLY A 455 19.43 31.00 -7.88
N ARG A 456 20.21 29.92 -8.02
CA ARG A 456 19.70 28.55 -8.10
C ARG A 456 19.57 27.93 -6.72
N ALA A 457 18.41 27.32 -6.45
CA ALA A 457 18.19 26.57 -5.21
C ALA A 457 18.98 25.25 -5.23
N TYR A 458 19.59 24.88 -4.10
CA TYR A 458 20.33 23.62 -3.97
C TYR A 458 20.10 22.96 -2.60
N LEU A 459 20.28 21.64 -2.58
CA LEU A 459 20.45 20.81 -1.38
C LEU A 459 21.83 20.16 -1.42
N GLU A 460 22.68 20.47 -0.45
CA GLU A 460 24.03 19.95 -0.30
C GLU A 460 24.10 19.00 0.90
N CYS A 461 24.75 17.86 0.72
CA CYS A 461 25.10 16.90 1.77
C CYS A 461 26.63 16.71 1.74
N GLU A 462 27.32 17.13 2.80
CA GLU A 462 28.75 16.93 3.00
C GLU A 462 28.97 15.85 4.08
N ASP A 463 29.74 14.82 3.75
CA ASP A 463 30.24 13.84 4.71
C ASP A 463 31.77 13.89 4.78
N ASN A 464 32.29 13.69 5.98
CA ASN A 464 33.72 13.46 6.17
C ASN A 464 34.03 11.95 6.15
N GLY A 465 33.37 11.17 5.32
CA GLY A 465 33.57 9.74 5.19
C GLY A 465 34.81 9.36 4.40
N VAL A 466 34.80 8.15 3.84
CA VAL A 466 35.96 7.53 3.20
C VAL A 466 36.25 8.06 1.77
N GLY A 467 35.30 8.80 1.19
CA GLY A 467 35.36 9.35 -0.17
C GLY A 467 35.34 8.30 -1.28
N MET A 468 35.31 8.75 -2.53
CA MET A 468 35.33 7.93 -3.76
C MET A 468 36.55 8.33 -4.62
N GLY A 469 37.20 7.35 -5.25
CA GLY A 469 38.22 7.56 -6.26
C GLY A 469 37.62 7.45 -7.66
N GLU A 470 38.45 7.58 -8.70
CA GLU A 470 38.01 7.45 -10.09
C GLU A 470 37.39 6.08 -10.37
N SER A 471 37.95 5.01 -9.77
CA SER A 471 37.46 3.65 -9.93
C SER A 471 36.06 3.44 -9.34
N GLU A 472 35.79 4.04 -8.17
CA GLU A 472 34.49 4.00 -7.53
C GLU A 472 33.47 4.85 -8.28
N LEU A 473 33.87 6.02 -8.80
CA LEU A 473 33.03 6.88 -9.62
C LEU A 473 32.61 6.19 -10.92
N ARG A 474 33.54 5.60 -11.68
CA ARG A 474 33.25 4.83 -12.91
C ARG A 474 32.55 3.50 -12.66
N GLY A 475 32.79 2.92 -11.49
CA GLY A 475 32.29 1.62 -11.07
C GLY A 475 30.98 1.72 -10.31
N VAL A 476 31.05 1.76 -8.98
CA VAL A 476 29.88 1.60 -8.10
C VAL A 476 28.92 2.77 -8.21
N PHE A 477 29.44 3.99 -8.31
CA PHE A 477 28.61 5.18 -8.39
C PHE A 477 27.85 5.22 -9.72
N SER A 478 28.52 4.92 -10.84
CA SER A 478 27.92 4.90 -12.18
C SER A 478 27.02 3.69 -12.47
N ASN A 479 27.24 2.54 -11.84
CA ASN A 479 26.47 1.33 -12.17
C ASN A 479 25.32 1.17 -11.17
N ALA A 480 24.11 1.52 -11.59
CA ALA A 480 22.90 1.35 -10.80
C ALA A 480 22.65 -0.15 -10.56
N GLY A 481 22.80 -0.57 -9.31
CA GLY A 481 22.82 -1.97 -8.90
C GLY A 481 24.16 -2.45 -8.39
N ALA A 482 25.28 -1.81 -8.70
CA ALA A 482 26.58 -2.15 -8.13
C ALA A 482 26.67 -1.67 -6.67
N ARG A 483 27.32 -2.45 -5.80
CA ARG A 483 27.53 -2.10 -4.39
C ARG A 483 29.01 -2.02 -4.09
N PHE A 484 29.43 -1.01 -3.33
CA PHE A 484 30.81 -0.88 -2.87
C PHE A 484 31.25 -2.10 -2.04
N ALA A 485 30.36 -2.58 -1.16
CA ALA A 485 30.58 -3.78 -0.35
C ALA A 485 30.82 -5.07 -1.16
N GLU A 486 30.48 -5.11 -2.45
CA GLU A 486 30.63 -6.29 -3.30
C GLU A 486 31.91 -6.27 -4.14
N GLN A 487 32.64 -5.14 -4.18
CA GLN A 487 33.91 -5.02 -4.88
C GLN A 487 34.97 -5.97 -4.29
N LEU A 488 35.81 -6.53 -5.16
CA LEU A 488 36.83 -7.51 -4.77
C LEU A 488 37.84 -6.89 -3.79
N ASP A 489 38.32 -5.69 -4.07
CA ASP A 489 39.30 -4.99 -3.22
C ASP A 489 38.75 -4.77 -1.81
N PHE A 490 37.47 -4.40 -1.71
CA PHE A 490 36.81 -4.25 -0.41
C PHE A 490 36.60 -5.59 0.31
N LYS A 491 36.28 -6.67 -0.41
CA LYS A 491 36.16 -8.01 0.21
C LYS A 491 37.49 -8.48 0.79
N LEU A 492 38.61 -8.18 0.12
CA LEU A 492 39.96 -8.49 0.60
C LEU A 492 40.28 -7.67 1.85
N GLU A 493 40.01 -6.37 1.82
CA GLU A 493 40.22 -5.50 2.98
C GLU A 493 39.39 -5.95 4.19
N ARG A 494 38.11 -6.28 4.00
CA ARG A 494 37.25 -6.80 5.08
C ARG A 494 37.76 -8.16 5.61
N ALA A 495 38.45 -8.95 4.79
CA ALA A 495 39.09 -10.18 5.26
C ALA A 495 40.28 -9.88 6.18
N GLU A 496 41.06 -8.82 5.91
CA GLU A 496 42.11 -8.36 6.84
C GLU A 496 41.53 -7.79 8.13
N TRP A 497 40.46 -7.00 8.05
CA TRP A 497 39.76 -6.47 9.23
C TRP A 497 39.28 -7.57 10.18
N ARG A 498 38.87 -8.72 9.64
CA ARG A 498 38.47 -9.91 10.43
C ARG A 498 39.63 -10.62 11.12
N LYS A 499 40.86 -10.44 10.64
CA LYS A 499 42.07 -11.03 11.24
C LYS A 499 42.61 -10.20 12.41
N ALA A 500 42.19 -8.94 12.53
CA ALA A 500 42.52 -8.11 13.69
C ALA A 500 41.92 -8.72 14.98
N ASP A 501 42.56 -8.47 16.12
CA ASP A 501 42.08 -8.92 17.44
C ASP A 501 41.83 -7.72 18.37
N PRO A 502 40.58 -7.40 18.72
CA PRO A 502 39.34 -8.02 18.23
C PRO A 502 39.08 -7.68 16.74
N PRO A 503 38.23 -8.45 16.03
CA PRO A 503 37.84 -8.17 14.65
C PRO A 503 37.18 -6.79 14.50
N VAL A 504 37.42 -6.11 13.38
CA VAL A 504 36.69 -4.88 13.01
C VAL A 504 35.47 -5.25 12.19
N GLU A 505 34.28 -4.94 12.70
CA GLU A 505 33.01 -5.24 12.04
C GLU A 505 32.46 -4.02 11.27
N LEU A 506 31.88 -4.28 10.09
CA LEU A 506 31.21 -3.26 9.30
C LEU A 506 29.86 -3.78 8.79
N TYR A 507 28.83 -2.99 9.04
CA TYR A 507 27.45 -3.24 8.62
C TYR A 507 26.97 -2.08 7.72
N PRO A 508 27.12 -2.20 6.38
CA PRO A 508 26.68 -1.16 5.44
C PRO A 508 25.16 -1.24 5.17
N ASN A 509 24.54 -0.08 4.98
CA ASN A 509 23.12 0.10 4.69
C ASN A 509 22.78 -0.13 3.22
N SER A 510 23.71 0.21 2.32
CA SER A 510 23.52 0.19 0.86
C SER A 510 23.23 -1.21 0.33
N ARG A 511 21.93 -1.51 0.13
CA ARG A 511 21.44 -2.81 -0.38
C ARG A 511 20.97 -2.80 -1.82
N PHE A 512 20.62 -1.69 -2.46
CA PHE A 512 20.12 -1.78 -3.84
C PHE A 512 21.09 -1.20 -4.87
N GLY A 513 22.01 -0.32 -4.46
CA GLY A 513 22.96 0.33 -5.38
C GLY A 513 22.29 1.26 -6.40
N ILE A 514 21.04 1.67 -6.15
CA ILE A 514 20.24 2.55 -7.02
C ILE A 514 19.98 3.93 -6.40
N GLY A 515 20.44 4.16 -5.15
CA GLY A 515 20.09 5.33 -4.34
C GLY A 515 20.42 6.67 -5.00
N VAL A 516 21.51 6.74 -5.78
CA VAL A 516 21.92 7.97 -6.49
C VAL A 516 20.89 8.41 -7.54
N LEU A 517 20.15 7.48 -8.16
CA LEU A 517 19.12 7.84 -9.14
C LEU A 517 17.92 8.55 -8.50
N SER A 518 17.68 8.33 -7.20
CA SER A 518 16.63 9.04 -6.45
C SER A 518 16.87 10.56 -6.41
N TYR A 519 18.12 11.01 -6.56
CA TYR A 519 18.47 12.42 -6.53
C TYR A 519 17.83 13.21 -7.68
N PHE A 520 17.63 12.57 -8.84
CA PHE A 520 16.96 13.18 -9.99
C PHE A 520 15.46 13.43 -9.78
N MET A 521 14.88 12.95 -8.67
CA MET A 521 13.51 13.33 -8.25
C MET A 521 13.44 14.74 -7.67
N LEU A 522 14.58 15.29 -7.23
CA LEU A 522 14.69 16.64 -6.66
C LEU A 522 15.46 17.59 -7.58
N ALA A 523 16.43 17.08 -8.33
CA ALA A 523 17.40 17.89 -9.06
C ALA A 523 17.54 17.50 -10.53
N ASP A 524 17.82 18.47 -11.38
CA ASP A 524 18.22 18.28 -12.78
C ASP A 524 19.75 18.17 -12.92
N GLU A 525 20.49 18.75 -11.98
CA GLU A 525 21.95 18.73 -11.93
C GLU A 525 22.46 18.24 -10.56
N ILE A 526 23.42 17.33 -10.60
CA ILE A 526 24.10 16.75 -9.45
C ILE A 526 25.59 17.06 -9.56
N GLN A 527 26.15 17.75 -8.57
CA GLN A 527 27.58 17.97 -8.44
C GLN A 527 28.13 17.13 -7.30
N VAL A 528 29.14 16.32 -7.58
CA VAL A 528 29.84 15.50 -6.60
C VAL A 528 31.29 15.94 -6.53
N THR A 529 31.72 16.42 -5.36
CA THR A 529 33.12 16.61 -5.02
C THR A 529 33.54 15.51 -4.06
N THR A 530 34.66 14.85 -4.30
CA THR A 530 35.08 13.73 -3.44
C THR A 530 36.59 13.59 -3.35
N CYS A 531 37.05 13.10 -2.19
CA CYS A 531 38.45 12.90 -1.87
C CYS A 531 38.61 11.53 -1.20
N ARG A 532 39.17 10.56 -1.93
CA ARG A 532 39.33 9.17 -1.46
C ARG A 532 40.42 9.06 -0.41
N MET A 533 40.13 8.41 0.71
CA MET A 533 41.15 7.82 1.59
C MET A 533 41.43 6.39 1.12
N ASP A 534 42.65 6.03 0.78
CA ASP A 534 42.99 4.65 0.38
C ASP A 534 43.09 3.70 1.59
N ALA A 535 43.38 2.41 1.35
CA ALA A 535 43.50 1.40 2.41
C ALA A 535 44.70 1.63 3.35
N THR A 536 45.70 2.42 2.92
CA THR A 536 46.87 2.81 3.75
C THR A 536 46.63 4.09 4.54
N GLY A 537 45.48 4.74 4.33
CA GLY A 537 45.11 6.00 4.94
C GLY A 537 45.63 7.25 4.24
N ARG A 538 46.22 7.12 3.04
CA ARG A 538 46.62 8.26 2.22
C ARG A 538 45.40 8.88 1.54
N ILE A 539 45.41 10.19 1.40
CA ILE A 539 44.33 10.95 0.76
C ILE A 539 44.72 11.16 -0.71
N GLY A 540 43.86 10.74 -1.61
CA GLY A 540 44.01 10.92 -3.06
C GLY A 540 43.64 12.33 -3.52
N PRO A 541 43.56 12.53 -4.85
CA PRO A 541 43.23 13.82 -5.44
C PRO A 541 41.78 14.22 -5.20
N ARG A 542 41.51 15.52 -5.40
CA ARG A 542 40.16 16.08 -5.41
C ARG A 542 39.52 15.83 -6.76
N LEU A 543 38.52 14.97 -6.79
CA LEU A 543 37.74 14.69 -7.97
C LEU A 543 36.43 15.47 -7.94
N GLU A 544 36.07 16.04 -9.07
CA GLU A 544 34.82 16.74 -9.29
C GLU A 544 34.07 16.12 -10.48
N VAL A 545 32.77 15.90 -10.28
CA VAL A 545 31.86 15.32 -11.26
C VAL A 545 30.57 16.15 -11.29
N SER A 546 30.11 16.53 -12.47
CA SER A 546 28.80 17.15 -12.68
C SER A 546 27.95 16.28 -13.60
N ILE A 547 26.71 16.03 -13.22
CA ILE A 547 25.79 15.12 -13.90
C ILE A 547 24.47 15.80 -14.15
N TYR A 548 24.04 15.82 -15.42
CA TYR A 548 22.89 16.61 -15.88
C TYR A 548 21.71 15.72 -16.31
N GLY A 549 21.62 14.50 -15.76
CA GLY A 549 20.54 13.55 -16.03
C GLY A 549 20.96 12.07 -15.90
N PRO A 550 20.00 11.15 -15.84
CA PRO A 550 20.25 9.71 -15.65
C PRO A 550 20.91 9.01 -16.85
N SER A 551 20.79 9.56 -18.07
CA SER A 551 21.43 9.03 -19.29
C SER A 551 22.78 9.70 -19.60
N HIS A 552 23.13 10.75 -18.84
CA HIS A 552 24.24 11.66 -19.13
C HIS A 552 25.61 11.03 -18.88
N LEU A 553 26.60 11.38 -19.71
CA LEU A 553 28.01 11.12 -19.41
C LEU A 553 28.51 12.19 -18.47
N PHE A 554 29.25 11.80 -17.45
CA PHE A 554 29.87 12.77 -16.57
C PHE A 554 31.38 12.64 -16.61
N ARG A 555 32.03 13.78 -16.84
CA ARG A 555 33.46 13.92 -16.86
C ARG A 555 33.99 13.88 -15.43
N ILE A 556 35.04 13.10 -15.21
CA ILE A 556 35.74 13.04 -13.93
C ILE A 556 36.93 13.98 -14.04
N THR A 557 36.87 15.11 -13.34
CA THR A 557 37.92 16.13 -13.41
C THR A 557 38.74 16.12 -12.13
N GLU A 558 40.05 16.01 -12.29
CA GLU A 558 41.01 16.20 -11.20
C GLU A 558 41.29 17.69 -11.01
N ARG A 559 41.02 18.22 -9.80
CA ARG A 559 41.21 19.64 -9.46
C ARG A 559 42.48 19.90 -8.66
N GLU A 560 42.86 18.95 -7.81
CA GLU A 560 44.01 19.03 -6.91
C GLU A 560 44.62 17.63 -6.73
N ASP A 561 45.95 17.51 -6.80
CA ASP A 561 46.67 16.23 -6.69
C ASP A 561 46.50 15.52 -5.33
N SER A 562 46.14 16.26 -4.27
CA SER A 562 45.95 15.73 -2.92
C SER A 562 45.02 16.62 -2.10
N CYS A 563 43.92 16.06 -1.60
CA CYS A 563 43.04 16.80 -0.69
C CYS A 563 43.61 16.93 0.73
N ARG A 564 43.14 17.95 1.47
CA ARG A 564 43.46 18.12 2.90
C ARG A 564 42.71 17.15 3.82
N LYS A 565 41.51 16.73 3.44
CA LYS A 565 40.62 15.84 4.20
C LYS A 565 39.87 14.93 3.24
N PRO A 566 39.63 13.65 3.59
CA PRO A 566 38.78 12.78 2.79
C PRO A 566 37.30 13.00 3.15
N GLY A 567 36.43 12.65 2.20
CA GLY A 567 34.98 12.87 2.31
C GLY A 567 34.33 13.01 0.94
N THR A 568 33.02 13.24 0.94
CA THR A 568 32.22 13.53 -0.26
C THR A 568 31.26 14.67 0.02
N THR A 569 31.11 15.57 -0.96
CA THR A 569 30.05 16.58 -1.00
C THR A 569 29.19 16.29 -2.21
N VAL A 570 27.91 16.02 -1.98
CA VAL A 570 26.89 15.88 -3.03
C VAL A 570 25.99 17.09 -2.97
N ARG A 571 25.98 17.88 -4.05
CA ARG A 571 25.10 19.04 -4.21
C ARG A 571 24.08 18.74 -5.31
N LEU A 572 22.81 18.86 -4.96
CA LEU A 572 21.65 18.69 -5.81
C LEU A 572 21.10 20.07 -6.15
N TYR A 573 21.16 20.49 -7.40
CA TYR A 573 20.51 21.72 -7.85
C TYR A 573 19.03 21.45 -8.07
N LEU A 574 18.19 22.03 -7.23
CA LEU A 574 16.76 21.72 -7.18
C LEU A 574 16.05 22.26 -8.43
N ARG A 575 15.11 21.49 -8.96
CA ARG A 575 14.35 21.86 -10.15
C ARG A 575 13.34 22.97 -9.84
N ASP A 576 13.22 23.94 -10.75
CA ASP A 576 12.27 25.06 -10.63
C ASP A 576 10.82 24.68 -10.98
N ASP A 577 10.62 23.57 -11.70
CA ASP A 577 9.29 23.09 -12.13
C ASP A 577 8.61 22.15 -11.13
N ILE A 578 9.35 21.74 -10.11
CA ILE A 578 8.80 21.07 -8.95
C ILE A 578 8.20 22.16 -8.09
N ASP A 579 6.87 22.19 -7.99
CA ASP A 579 6.17 22.94 -6.95
C ASP A 579 6.55 22.27 -5.61
N LEU A 580 7.72 22.67 -5.09
CA LEU A 580 8.07 22.49 -3.71
C LEU A 580 7.06 23.40 -3.01
N GLU A 581 5.96 22.81 -2.51
CA GLU A 581 5.04 23.52 -1.61
C GLU A 581 5.90 24.41 -0.70
N GLU A 582 5.50 25.66 -0.44
CA GLU A 582 6.31 26.64 0.33
C GLU A 582 6.87 26.09 1.67
N THR A 583 6.36 24.93 2.10
CA THR A 583 6.66 24.12 3.28
C THR A 583 7.67 22.97 3.12
N TRP A 584 8.09 22.54 1.91
CA TRP A 584 9.02 21.39 1.79
C TRP A 584 10.49 21.80 2.01
N SER A 585 11.18 21.14 2.94
CA SER A 585 12.64 21.26 3.06
C SER A 585 13.30 19.99 3.60
N ALA A 586 14.58 19.80 3.28
CA ALA A 586 15.36 18.68 3.80
C ALA A 586 15.47 18.70 5.33
N LEU A 587 15.43 19.90 5.94
CA LEU A 587 15.28 20.07 7.38
C LEU A 587 14.00 19.36 7.85
N ASP A 588 12.84 19.74 7.33
CA ASP A 588 11.54 19.19 7.76
C ASP A 588 11.46 17.66 7.53
N VAL A 589 12.07 17.15 6.44
CA VAL A 589 12.18 15.70 6.18
C VAL A 589 13.05 15.00 7.22
N LEU A 590 14.24 15.51 7.54
CA LEU A 590 15.12 14.91 8.54
C LEU A 590 14.54 15.02 9.95
N GLU A 591 13.89 16.12 10.32
CA GLU A 591 13.18 16.24 11.61
C GLU A 591 12.07 15.20 11.74
N ARG A 592 11.34 14.95 10.66
CA ARG A 592 10.27 13.97 10.62
C ARG A 592 10.76 12.52 10.68
N LEU A 593 11.93 12.22 10.11
CA LEU A 593 12.38 10.83 9.91
C LEU A 593 13.55 10.39 10.79
N LEU A 594 14.48 11.28 11.16
CA LEU A 594 15.71 10.93 11.88
C LEU A 594 15.52 11.10 13.40
N GLY A 595 15.40 9.97 14.10
CA GLY A 595 15.25 9.96 15.57
C GLY A 595 16.58 9.90 16.31
N VAL A 596 17.56 9.13 15.81
CA VAL A 596 18.89 8.94 16.44
C VAL A 596 19.95 8.98 15.35
N ALA A 597 20.94 9.86 15.43
CA ALA A 597 22.05 9.85 14.47
C ALA A 597 23.27 9.10 15.03
N GLU A 598 23.90 8.24 14.23
CA GLU A 598 25.13 7.54 14.65
C GLU A 598 26.37 8.46 14.63
N PHE A 599 26.39 9.39 13.67
CA PHE A 599 27.40 10.44 13.57
C PHE A 599 26.74 11.79 13.74
N ARG A 600 27.52 12.80 14.14
CA ARG A 600 26.98 14.14 14.33
C ARG A 600 26.40 14.64 13.02
N THR A 601 25.10 14.89 13.01
CA THR A 601 24.36 15.28 11.81
C THR A 601 23.82 16.69 12.00
N THR A 602 24.12 17.60 11.07
CA THR A 602 23.54 18.94 11.07
C THR A 602 22.73 19.16 9.81
N VAL A 603 21.66 19.95 9.91
CA VAL A 603 20.90 20.40 8.75
C VAL A 603 20.56 21.87 8.92
N ALA A 604 20.72 22.65 7.86
CA ALA A 604 20.38 24.06 7.82
C ALA A 604 19.55 24.39 6.57
N HIS A 605 18.51 25.19 6.74
CA HIS A 605 17.70 25.77 5.67
C HIS A 605 17.42 27.25 6.01
N GLY A 606 18.11 28.17 5.34
CA GLY A 606 18.10 29.59 5.71
C GLY A 606 18.62 29.80 7.14
N GLU A 607 17.83 30.46 7.99
CA GLU A 607 18.15 30.67 9.42
C GLU A 607 17.70 29.50 10.31
N ARG A 608 16.87 28.57 9.80
CA ARG A 608 16.44 27.39 10.54
C ARG A 608 17.50 26.30 10.47
N GLY A 609 17.68 25.54 11.55
CA GLY A 609 18.57 24.40 11.53
C GLY A 609 18.41 23.50 12.75
N SER A 610 18.86 22.26 12.59
CA SER A 610 18.78 21.22 13.60
C SER A 610 20.07 20.42 13.66
N VAL A 611 20.39 19.92 14.86
CA VAL A 611 21.61 19.17 15.15
C VAL A 611 21.22 17.90 15.90
N TRP A 612 21.71 16.76 15.42
CA TRP A 612 21.66 15.48 16.11
C TRP A 612 23.05 15.13 16.62
N GLU A 613 23.17 15.03 17.94
CA GLU A 613 24.40 14.53 18.58
C GLU A 613 24.45 12.99 18.50
N PRO A 614 25.64 12.38 18.33
CA PRO A 614 25.79 10.94 18.18
C PRO A 614 25.12 10.12 19.30
N GLY A 615 24.24 9.18 18.91
CA GLY A 615 23.58 8.23 19.82
C GLY A 615 22.50 8.83 20.72
N VAL A 616 22.19 10.12 20.59
CA VAL A 616 21.15 10.79 21.39
C VAL A 616 19.84 10.79 20.62
N PHE A 617 18.77 10.30 21.27
CA PHE A 617 17.42 10.37 20.72
C PHE A 617 16.88 11.80 20.78
N ARG A 618 16.29 12.27 19.68
CA ARG A 618 15.63 13.57 19.57
C ARG A 618 14.10 13.39 19.59
N PRO A 619 13.41 13.80 20.67
CA PRO A 619 11.96 13.72 20.75
C PRO A 619 11.26 14.62 19.72
N ARG A 620 10.11 14.17 19.22
CA ARG A 620 9.24 14.93 18.30
C ARG A 620 7.78 14.58 18.54
N SER A 621 6.90 15.57 18.48
CA SER A 621 5.45 15.39 18.44
C SER A 621 4.98 15.58 16.99
N ALA A 622 4.37 14.55 16.41
CA ALA A 622 3.87 14.63 15.04
C ALA A 622 2.51 15.37 14.98
N PRO A 623 2.25 16.21 13.96
CA PRO A 623 0.93 16.80 13.74
C PRO A 623 -0.15 15.75 13.42
N GLU A 624 -1.40 15.97 13.84
CA GLU A 624 -2.51 15.03 13.60
C GLU A 624 -2.78 14.72 12.11
N SER A 625 -2.41 15.64 11.20
CA SER A 625 -2.57 15.48 9.75
C SER A 625 -1.46 14.64 9.10
N GLU A 626 -0.37 14.35 9.82
CA GLU A 626 0.80 13.66 9.31
C GLU A 626 0.63 12.14 9.44
N THR A 627 0.60 11.43 8.32
CA THR A 627 0.38 9.97 8.30
C THR A 627 1.65 9.15 8.55
N PHE A 628 2.83 9.73 8.26
CA PHE A 628 4.12 9.04 8.41
C PHE A 628 5.22 9.97 8.90
N GLY A 629 5.55 9.85 10.19
CA GLY A 629 6.64 10.58 10.82
C GLY A 629 6.83 10.25 12.29
N LEU A 630 7.95 10.72 12.84
CA LEU A 630 8.35 10.41 14.21
C LEU A 630 7.42 11.11 15.19
N ASP A 631 6.73 10.32 16.00
CA ASP A 631 5.93 10.76 17.14
C ASP A 631 6.37 10.02 18.39
N ALA A 632 7.26 10.63 19.16
CA ALA A 632 7.71 10.15 20.46
C ALA A 632 8.24 11.32 21.28
N HIS A 633 7.54 11.67 22.34
CA HIS A 633 7.80 12.89 23.11
C HIS A 633 7.38 12.77 24.59
N GLY A 634 7.52 13.87 25.34
CA GLY A 634 7.30 13.92 26.79
C GLY A 634 8.54 13.49 27.58
N VAL A 635 8.34 12.86 28.74
CA VAL A 635 9.44 12.29 29.53
C VAL A 635 10.01 11.05 28.83
N THR A 636 11.34 10.99 28.70
CA THR A 636 12.04 9.85 28.06
C THR A 636 13.09 9.22 28.97
N VAL A 637 13.23 7.88 28.92
CA VAL A 637 14.25 7.13 29.65
C VAL A 637 15.02 6.22 28.70
N SER A 638 16.31 6.49 28.51
CA SER A 638 17.18 5.67 27.66
C SER A 638 17.82 4.52 28.44
N TRP A 639 17.79 3.32 27.86
CA TRP A 639 18.54 2.18 28.39
C TRP A 639 20.04 2.34 28.05
N LYS A 640 20.86 2.66 29.06
CA LYS A 640 22.28 2.98 28.89
C LYS A 640 23.15 1.77 28.56
N ASP A 641 22.77 0.59 29.06
CA ASP A 641 23.50 -0.67 28.88
C ASP A 641 22.96 -1.49 27.70
N ALA A 642 22.27 -0.84 26.76
CA ALA A 642 21.76 -1.50 25.57
C ALA A 642 22.92 -2.13 24.76
N PRO A 643 22.73 -3.33 24.20
CA PRO A 643 23.77 -3.99 23.44
C PRO A 643 24.17 -3.19 22.20
N ASP A 644 25.45 -3.25 21.81
CA ASP A 644 25.93 -2.60 20.59
C ASP A 644 25.07 -2.97 19.38
N GLY A 645 24.59 -1.94 18.67
CA GLY A 645 23.65 -2.05 17.56
C GLY A 645 22.16 -1.91 17.95
N ALA A 646 21.84 -1.67 19.22
CA ALA A 646 20.47 -1.42 19.66
C ALA A 646 20.41 -0.17 20.55
N HIS A 647 19.39 0.67 20.34
CA HIS A 647 19.05 1.73 21.29
C HIS A 647 17.59 1.60 21.67
N VAL A 648 17.30 1.57 22.97
CA VAL A 648 15.93 1.53 23.51
C VAL A 648 15.72 2.77 24.35
N VAL A 649 14.70 3.54 24.00
CA VAL A 649 14.29 4.75 24.71
C VAL A 649 12.81 4.64 25.03
N TRP A 650 12.45 4.60 26.30
CA TRP A 650 11.06 4.64 26.74
C TRP A 650 10.54 6.08 26.65
N CYS A 651 9.30 6.27 26.21
CA CYS A 651 8.69 7.58 26.05
C CYS A 651 7.29 7.65 26.65
N GLU A 652 6.92 8.85 27.09
CA GLU A 652 5.62 9.13 27.72
C GLU A 652 4.46 9.06 26.72
N GLU A 653 4.67 9.63 25.54
CA GLU A 653 3.73 9.68 24.43
C GLU A 653 4.35 9.11 23.16
N GLY A 654 3.51 8.50 22.32
CA GLY A 654 3.91 7.96 21.02
C GLY A 654 4.87 6.76 21.14
N GLY A 655 5.67 6.56 20.11
CA GLY A 655 6.70 5.53 20.00
C GLY A 655 7.08 5.27 18.54
N ALA A 656 8.22 4.59 18.32
CA ALA A 656 8.77 4.41 16.98
C ALA A 656 9.68 3.20 16.84
N LEU A 657 9.71 2.63 15.65
CA LEU A 657 10.75 1.70 15.22
C LEU A 657 11.70 2.46 14.28
N LEU A 658 12.99 2.45 14.59
CA LEU A 658 14.02 3.07 13.76
C LEU A 658 14.98 2.00 13.25
N VAL A 659 15.48 2.17 12.03
CA VAL A 659 16.59 1.39 11.47
C VAL A 659 17.67 2.36 11.05
N ASP A 660 18.86 2.18 11.62
CA ASP A 660 20.01 3.09 11.42
C ASP A 660 19.65 4.56 11.69
N GLY A 661 18.78 4.78 12.67
CA GLY A 661 18.32 6.11 13.08
C GLY A 661 17.05 6.63 12.41
N LEU A 662 16.65 6.02 11.29
CA LEU A 662 15.53 6.48 10.46
C LEU A 662 14.26 5.71 10.77
N LEU A 663 13.13 6.41 10.83
CA LEU A 663 11.80 5.84 11.05
C LEU A 663 11.43 4.78 10.01
N VAL A 664 10.86 3.67 10.48
CA VAL A 664 10.32 2.61 9.65
C VAL A 664 9.04 2.03 10.28
N GLU A 665 8.24 1.37 9.46
CA GLU A 665 7.06 0.61 9.87
C GLU A 665 7.31 -0.90 9.79
N PRO A 666 6.80 -1.71 10.72
CA PRO A 666 6.81 -3.16 10.58
C PRO A 666 5.70 -3.62 9.63
N GLU A 667 6.03 -4.43 8.63
CA GLU A 667 5.02 -5.09 7.78
C GLU A 667 4.28 -6.19 8.58
N VAL A 668 5.00 -6.89 9.44
CA VAL A 668 4.45 -7.92 10.34
C VAL A 668 3.98 -7.28 11.65
N ARG A 669 2.66 -7.13 11.81
CA ARG A 669 2.02 -6.49 12.98
C ARG A 669 1.57 -7.53 14.01
N ARG A 670 2.51 -8.01 14.81
CA ARG A 670 2.26 -8.94 15.92
C ARG A 670 3.21 -8.66 17.08
N GLY A 671 2.93 -9.24 18.23
CA GLY A 671 3.82 -9.07 19.37
C GLY A 671 3.69 -7.68 19.99
N VAL A 672 4.85 -7.06 20.25
CA VAL A 672 4.97 -5.68 20.71
C VAL A 672 4.53 -4.63 19.68
N PHE A 673 4.29 -5.03 18.42
CA PHE A 673 3.69 -4.19 17.40
C PHE A 673 2.17 -4.39 17.39
N SER A 674 1.44 -3.39 17.90
CA SER A 674 -0.02 -3.43 18.03
C SER A 674 -0.70 -3.56 16.65
N PRO A 675 -1.77 -4.35 16.49
CA PRO A 675 -2.53 -4.41 15.24
C PRO A 675 -3.33 -3.13 14.95
N TRP A 676 -3.53 -2.28 15.95
CA TRP A 676 -4.38 -1.08 15.88
C TRP A 676 -3.61 0.23 15.65
N LYS A 677 -2.28 0.22 15.74
CA LYS A 677 -1.40 1.36 15.46
C LYS A 677 -0.35 0.97 14.43
N ASP A 678 0.05 1.93 13.60
CA ASP A 678 1.06 1.71 12.56
C ASP A 678 2.51 1.67 13.11
N SER A 679 2.72 2.00 14.40
CA SER A 679 4.03 2.02 15.07
C SER A 679 4.04 1.39 16.47
N LEU A 680 5.26 1.22 17.03
CA LEU A 680 5.49 0.86 18.44
C LEU A 680 4.94 1.95 19.36
N ALA A 681 4.35 1.60 20.50
CA ALA A 681 3.82 2.56 21.49
C ALA A 681 4.60 2.48 22.81
N GLY A 682 4.85 3.63 23.46
CA GLY A 682 5.55 3.76 24.74
C GLY A 682 7.06 3.58 24.70
N ALA A 683 7.62 3.25 23.53
CA ALA A 683 9.06 3.12 23.35
C ALA A 683 9.50 3.45 21.92
N VAL A 684 10.75 3.87 21.81
CA VAL A 684 11.52 4.02 20.57
C VAL A 684 12.63 2.99 20.57
N VAL A 685 12.66 2.14 19.55
CA VAL A 685 13.70 1.12 19.37
C VAL A 685 14.43 1.37 18.06
N ASN A 686 15.72 1.68 18.14
CA ASN A 686 16.60 1.79 16.99
C ASN A 686 17.40 0.51 16.80
N LEU A 687 17.29 -0.11 15.63
CA LEU A 687 18.04 -1.29 15.23
C LEU A 687 19.14 -0.90 14.25
N SER A 688 20.38 -1.21 14.57
CA SER A 688 21.56 -0.97 13.73
C SER A 688 22.56 -2.12 13.83
N GLY A 689 23.56 -2.13 12.96
CA GLY A 689 24.62 -3.14 12.99
C GLY A 689 24.06 -4.57 12.88
N ARG A 690 24.36 -5.41 13.88
CA ARG A 690 23.91 -6.81 13.95
C ARG A 690 22.39 -7.00 14.13
N PHE A 691 21.69 -5.98 14.63
CA PHE A 691 20.24 -6.03 14.85
C PHE A 691 19.45 -5.46 13.66
N ALA A 692 20.11 -4.87 12.66
CA ALA A 692 19.44 -4.34 11.49
C ALA A 692 18.74 -5.47 10.69
N PRO A 693 17.47 -5.29 10.27
CA PRO A 693 16.70 -6.34 9.59
C PRO A 693 17.34 -6.71 8.25
N GLY A 694 17.22 -7.96 7.79
CA GLY A 694 17.81 -8.44 6.53
C GLY A 694 17.04 -8.07 5.25
N LYS A 695 15.73 -7.84 5.34
CA LYS A 695 14.86 -7.41 4.22
C LYS A 695 14.03 -6.18 4.60
N MET A 696 14.06 -5.21 3.70
CA MET A 696 13.28 -3.98 3.77
C MET A 696 12.61 -3.71 2.42
N SER A 697 11.56 -2.89 2.42
CA SER A 697 10.94 -2.37 1.21
C SER A 697 11.92 -1.54 0.37
N VAL A 698 11.60 -1.34 -0.90
CA VAL A 698 12.46 -0.60 -1.86
C VAL A 698 12.62 0.87 -1.46
N ASP A 699 11.54 1.51 -0.99
CA ASP A 699 11.53 2.88 -0.45
C ASP A 699 12.12 2.97 0.98
N ARG A 700 12.54 1.83 1.54
CA ARG A 700 13.08 1.65 2.89
C ARG A 700 12.16 2.14 4.01
N ARG A 701 10.86 2.31 3.77
CA ARG A 701 9.90 2.71 4.80
C ARG A 701 9.43 1.55 5.65
N ARG A 702 9.46 0.33 5.11
CA ARG A 702 8.94 -0.85 5.79
C ARG A 702 9.97 -1.93 6.01
N VAL A 703 9.90 -2.56 7.17
CA VAL A 703 10.66 -3.77 7.51
C VAL A 703 9.83 -4.97 7.12
N ILE A 704 10.33 -5.76 6.15
CA ILE A 704 9.66 -6.94 5.62
C ILE A 704 9.91 -8.15 6.52
N ASP A 705 11.10 -8.25 7.10
CA ASP A 705 11.42 -9.30 8.07
C ASP A 705 10.58 -9.15 9.34
N ASP A 706 10.30 -10.27 9.99
CA ASP A 706 9.65 -10.24 11.30
C ASP A 706 10.67 -9.94 12.41
N THR A 707 10.64 -8.70 12.90
CA THR A 707 11.49 -8.24 14.01
C THR A 707 10.78 -8.23 15.36
N SER A 708 9.52 -8.71 15.46
CA SER A 708 8.71 -8.58 16.68
C SER A 708 9.36 -9.29 17.88
N GLY A 709 9.97 -10.46 17.64
CA GLY A 709 10.69 -11.21 18.68
C GLY A 709 11.96 -10.51 19.16
N THR A 710 12.76 -9.97 18.24
CA THR A 710 14.00 -9.24 18.56
C THR A 710 13.71 -7.95 19.32
N VAL A 711 12.74 -7.16 18.85
CA VAL A 711 12.33 -5.92 19.54
C VAL A 711 11.72 -6.23 20.90
N GLY A 712 10.88 -7.28 21.00
CA GLY A 712 10.35 -7.73 22.28
C GLY A 712 11.43 -8.14 23.30
N ALA A 713 12.48 -8.85 22.86
CA ALA A 713 13.59 -9.22 23.75
C ALA A 713 14.38 -7.99 24.23
N LEU A 714 14.70 -7.05 23.34
CA LEU A 714 15.39 -5.80 23.70
C LEU A 714 14.58 -4.94 24.69
N LEU A 715 13.26 -4.86 24.49
CA LEU A 715 12.36 -4.16 25.41
C LEU A 715 12.31 -4.87 26.76
N ALA A 716 12.31 -6.21 26.81
CA ALA A 716 12.31 -6.98 28.06
C ALA A 716 13.58 -6.74 28.87
N GLU A 717 14.75 -6.79 28.25
CA GLU A 717 16.03 -6.53 28.90
C GLU A 717 16.14 -5.07 29.37
N GLY A 718 15.67 -4.12 28.56
CA GLY A 718 15.68 -2.69 28.88
C GLY A 718 14.60 -2.23 29.87
N ALA A 719 13.56 -3.03 30.13
CA ALA A 719 12.46 -2.66 31.03
C ALA A 719 12.94 -2.45 32.47
N GLY A 720 14.01 -3.15 32.87
CA GLY A 720 14.56 -3.01 34.22
C GLY A 720 15.08 -1.60 34.50
N GLU A 721 15.62 -0.91 33.48
CA GLU A 721 16.09 0.47 33.60
C GLU A 721 14.93 1.47 33.73
N LEU A 722 13.86 1.27 32.96
CA LEU A 722 12.64 2.06 33.08
C LEU A 722 12.07 2.00 34.50
N VAL A 723 11.95 0.78 35.03
CA VAL A 723 11.35 0.52 36.35
C VAL A 723 12.18 1.12 37.50
N ARG A 724 13.52 1.15 37.35
CA ARG A 724 14.45 1.74 38.33
C ARG A 724 14.60 3.26 38.21
N SER A 725 14.08 3.86 37.14
CA SER A 725 14.26 5.27 36.86
C SER A 725 13.37 6.15 37.73
N ASP A 726 13.96 7.13 38.41
CA ASP A 726 13.23 8.17 39.15
C ASP A 726 12.68 9.30 38.23
N SER A 727 12.60 9.06 36.92
CA SER A 727 12.11 10.03 35.93
C SER A 727 10.62 10.38 36.08
N GLY A 728 9.86 9.57 36.81
CA GLY A 728 8.40 9.69 36.92
C GLY A 728 7.63 9.13 35.72
N LEU A 729 8.32 8.60 34.70
CA LEU A 729 7.69 8.00 33.52
C LEU A 729 6.91 6.72 33.88
N PHE A 730 7.53 5.83 34.67
CA PHE A 730 6.90 4.59 35.08
C PHE A 730 5.88 4.83 36.21
N GLY A 731 4.60 4.89 35.85
CA GLY A 731 3.49 5.08 36.78
C GLY A 731 2.19 4.44 36.31
N MET A 732 1.19 4.38 37.21
CA MET A 732 -0.11 3.73 36.94
C MET A 732 -0.84 4.32 35.72
N GLU A 733 -0.68 5.62 35.46
CA GLU A 733 -1.31 6.31 34.33
C GLU A 733 -0.65 5.94 33.00
N TRP A 734 0.68 5.97 32.94
CA TRP A 734 1.44 5.58 31.77
C TRP A 734 1.20 4.11 31.40
N VAL A 735 1.24 3.20 32.38
CA VAL A 735 0.93 1.77 32.13
C VAL A 735 -0.52 1.59 31.68
N GLY A 736 -1.47 2.37 32.22
CA GLY A 736 -2.85 2.36 31.76
C GLY A 736 -3.00 2.72 30.27
N ARG A 737 -2.33 3.79 29.82
CA ARG A 737 -2.30 4.15 28.39
C ARG A 737 -1.62 3.09 27.54
N LEU A 738 -0.48 2.58 28.00
CA LEU A 738 0.25 1.52 27.31
C LEU A 738 -0.58 0.24 27.20
N THR A 739 -1.41 -0.08 28.19
CA THR A 739 -2.33 -1.23 28.14
C THR A 739 -3.40 -1.08 27.06
N ASP A 740 -3.87 0.15 26.82
CA ASP A 740 -4.83 0.46 25.77
C ASP A 740 -4.17 0.45 24.37
N ASP A 741 -2.89 0.85 24.26
CA ASP A 741 -2.16 0.96 22.99
C ASP A 741 -1.41 -0.32 22.57
N CYS A 742 -0.70 -0.96 23.50
CA CYS A 742 0.08 -2.19 23.31
C CYS A 742 0.15 -3.01 24.61
N ILE A 743 -0.88 -3.84 24.81
CA ILE A 743 -1.06 -4.65 26.02
C ILE A 743 0.08 -5.64 26.30
N GLN A 744 0.74 -6.16 25.27
CA GLN A 744 1.85 -7.10 25.41
C GLN A 744 3.11 -6.41 25.96
N LEU A 745 3.38 -5.18 25.54
CA LEU A 745 4.46 -4.39 26.10
C LEU A 745 4.16 -3.96 27.53
N ALA A 746 2.90 -3.64 27.84
CA ALA A 746 2.47 -3.39 29.22
C ALA A 746 2.73 -4.60 30.12
N ASP A 747 2.38 -5.82 29.67
CA ASP A 747 2.64 -7.07 30.40
C ASP A 747 4.14 -7.30 30.64
N LEU A 748 4.96 -7.03 29.64
CA LEU A 748 6.42 -7.17 29.73
C LEU A 748 7.01 -6.22 30.78
N VAL A 749 6.64 -4.94 30.77
CA VAL A 749 7.10 -3.97 31.77
C VAL A 749 6.54 -4.31 33.16
N ALA A 750 5.28 -4.74 33.24
CA ALA A 750 4.66 -5.16 34.50
C ALA A 750 5.37 -6.37 35.12
N ALA A 751 5.72 -7.39 34.32
CA ALA A 751 6.44 -8.57 34.80
C ALA A 751 7.78 -8.20 35.43
N GLU A 752 8.51 -7.26 34.81
CA GLU A 752 9.78 -6.76 35.35
C GLU A 752 9.59 -5.94 36.64
N ALA A 753 8.55 -5.10 36.70
CA ALA A 753 8.22 -4.34 37.91
C ALA A 753 7.80 -5.24 39.09
N VAL A 754 7.08 -6.33 38.81
CA VAL A 754 6.74 -7.36 39.81
C VAL A 754 7.99 -8.08 40.29
N ARG A 755 8.88 -8.49 39.36
CA ARG A 755 10.14 -9.17 39.69
C ARG A 755 11.05 -8.33 40.59
N GLN A 756 11.04 -7.01 40.42
CA GLN A 756 11.80 -6.07 41.25
C GLN A 756 11.07 -5.66 42.55
N GLY A 757 9.83 -6.10 42.78
CA GLY A 757 9.06 -5.78 43.98
C GLY A 757 8.69 -4.30 44.10
N CYS A 758 8.44 -3.63 42.98
CA CYS A 758 8.23 -2.19 42.94
C CYS A 758 6.94 -1.75 43.65
N ARG A 759 6.97 -0.55 44.23
CA ARG A 759 5.82 0.11 44.83
C ARG A 759 5.51 1.39 44.08
N LEU A 760 4.29 1.48 43.54
CA LEU A 760 3.81 2.68 42.89
C LEU A 760 2.86 3.44 43.81
N THR A 761 2.87 4.77 43.75
CA THR A 761 1.89 5.59 44.45
C THR A 761 1.05 6.34 43.41
N SER A 762 -0.27 6.22 43.50
CA SER A 762 -1.20 6.99 42.67
C SER A 762 -2.40 7.41 43.52
N GLN A 763 -2.75 8.71 43.49
CA GLN A 763 -3.90 9.28 44.22
C GLN A 763 -3.91 9.01 45.74
N GLY A 764 -2.72 8.95 46.34
CA GLY A 764 -2.54 8.65 47.76
C GLY A 764 -2.68 7.18 48.13
N ILE A 765 -2.81 6.28 47.15
CA ILE A 765 -2.82 4.82 47.35
C ILE A 765 -1.45 4.27 46.94
N ALA A 766 -0.85 3.46 47.83
CA ALA A 766 0.35 2.70 47.53
C ALA A 766 -0.03 1.30 46.99
N PHE A 767 0.46 0.99 45.79
CA PHE A 767 0.27 -0.28 45.09
C PHE A 767 1.56 -1.10 45.21
N ASP A 768 1.52 -2.19 45.96
CA ASP A 768 2.65 -3.14 46.06
C ASP A 768 2.56 -4.17 44.94
N LEU A 769 3.34 -3.96 43.87
CA LEU A 769 3.27 -4.78 42.66
C LEU A 769 3.76 -6.22 42.93
N GLY A 770 4.70 -6.40 43.85
CA GLY A 770 5.20 -7.74 44.23
C GLY A 770 4.12 -8.61 44.88
N ARG A 771 3.11 -8.00 45.50
CA ARG A 771 1.98 -8.70 46.13
C ARG A 771 0.73 -8.73 45.26
N ALA A 772 0.43 -7.64 44.55
CA ALA A 772 -0.84 -7.48 43.85
C ALA A 772 -0.76 -7.71 42.34
N GLY A 773 0.45 -7.71 41.77
CA GLY A 773 0.65 -7.54 40.34
C GLY A 773 0.29 -6.13 39.87
N LEU A 774 0.28 -5.91 38.55
CA LEU A 774 -0.06 -4.62 37.96
C LEU A 774 -1.39 -4.73 37.21
N PHE A 775 -2.44 -4.13 37.77
CA PHE A 775 -3.75 -4.06 37.14
C PHE A 775 -4.20 -2.59 37.03
N PRO A 776 -4.14 -1.97 35.84
CA PRO A 776 -4.48 -0.55 35.67
C PRO A 776 -5.88 -0.17 36.21
N ALA A 777 -6.83 -1.11 36.20
CA ALA A 777 -8.18 -0.89 36.70
C ALA A 777 -8.29 -0.83 38.24
N ASP A 778 -7.23 -1.15 39.00
CA ASP A 778 -7.24 -1.06 40.47
C ASP A 778 -7.55 0.36 40.98
N ARG A 779 -7.05 1.38 40.28
CA ARG A 779 -7.33 2.79 40.60
C ARG A 779 -8.84 3.06 40.59
N ARG A 780 -9.53 2.51 39.59
CA ARG A 780 -10.99 2.63 39.45
C ARG A 780 -11.74 1.78 40.47
N ILE A 781 -11.32 0.55 40.73
CA ILE A 781 -11.97 -0.35 41.70
C ILE A 781 -11.89 0.22 43.12
N LEU A 782 -10.70 0.63 43.56
CA LEU A 782 -10.49 1.16 44.91
C LEU A 782 -11.15 2.54 45.08
N GLY A 783 -11.06 3.41 44.07
CA GLY A 783 -11.75 4.70 44.08
C GLY A 783 -13.28 4.57 44.16
N TYR A 784 -13.87 3.57 43.50
CA TYR A 784 -15.32 3.30 43.56
C TYR A 784 -15.84 3.10 44.99
N ILE A 785 -15.05 2.42 45.84
CA ILE A 785 -15.37 2.16 47.25
C ILE A 785 -14.76 3.20 48.21
N GLY A 786 -14.45 4.39 47.70
CA GLY A 786 -14.02 5.54 48.52
C GLY A 786 -12.61 5.43 49.10
N ILE A 787 -11.73 4.63 48.49
CA ILE A 787 -10.31 4.56 48.86
C ILE A 787 -9.53 5.50 47.94
N GLY A 788 -8.89 6.54 48.49
CA GLY A 788 -8.10 7.55 47.75
C GLY A 788 -8.45 8.98 48.16
N LEU A 789 -7.61 9.97 47.78
CA LEU A 789 -7.74 11.36 48.27
C LEU A 789 -8.59 12.30 47.39
N ASP A 790 -9.03 11.92 46.17
CA ASP A 790 -9.78 12.81 45.26
C ASP A 790 -11.31 12.56 45.28
N PRO A 791 -12.12 13.46 45.85
CA PRO A 791 -13.58 13.34 45.89
C PRO A 791 -14.26 13.54 44.52
N GLU A 792 -13.66 14.28 43.59
CA GLU A 792 -14.24 14.57 42.26
C GLU A 792 -14.09 13.38 41.33
N GLU A 793 -12.93 12.73 41.34
CA GLU A 793 -12.68 11.55 40.51
C GLU A 793 -13.39 10.31 41.04
N ASN A 794 -13.50 10.18 42.38
CA ASN A 794 -14.37 9.18 42.99
C ASN A 794 -15.82 9.34 42.52
N ARG A 795 -16.31 10.58 42.38
CA ARG A 795 -17.67 10.85 41.85
C ARG A 795 -17.83 10.44 40.39
N ARG A 796 -16.84 10.71 39.51
CA ARG A 796 -16.86 10.24 38.11
C ARG A 796 -16.77 8.72 38.01
N ASN A 797 -15.97 8.07 38.86
CA ASN A 797 -15.88 6.62 38.92
C ASN A 797 -17.19 5.98 39.41
N GLN A 798 -17.94 6.66 40.29
CA GLN A 798 -19.27 6.22 40.75
C GLN A 798 -20.36 6.23 39.66
N GLU A 799 -20.13 6.95 38.57
CA GLU A 799 -21.00 6.95 37.37
C GLU A 799 -20.67 5.77 36.40
N SER A 800 -19.58 5.02 36.67
CA SER A 800 -19.14 3.88 35.86
C SER A 800 -19.67 2.52 36.36
N ALA A 801 -19.54 1.47 35.55
CA ALA A 801 -20.05 0.13 35.88
C ALA A 801 -19.35 -0.48 37.12
N THR A 802 -20.14 -1.10 38.00
CA THR A 802 -19.67 -1.81 39.21
C THR A 802 -18.77 -3.00 38.87
N PRO A 803 -17.62 -3.18 39.54
CA PRO A 803 -16.79 -4.38 39.36
C PRO A 803 -17.54 -5.65 39.81
N SER A 804 -17.18 -6.78 39.21
CA SER A 804 -17.70 -8.10 39.61
C SER A 804 -17.21 -8.46 41.02
N ASP A 805 -18.07 -9.12 41.80
CA ASP A 805 -17.83 -9.31 43.24
C ASP A 805 -16.56 -10.15 43.51
N HIS A 806 -16.27 -11.16 42.68
CA HIS A 806 -15.04 -11.95 42.79
C HIS A 806 -13.78 -11.14 42.44
N VAL A 807 -13.85 -10.24 41.45
CA VAL A 807 -12.75 -9.31 41.10
C VAL A 807 -12.52 -8.30 42.23
N LEU A 808 -13.59 -7.75 42.82
CA LEU A 808 -13.47 -6.85 43.98
C LEU A 808 -12.76 -7.54 45.14
N LEU A 809 -13.21 -8.74 45.52
CA LEU A 809 -12.59 -9.50 46.61
C LEU A 809 -11.13 -9.87 46.28
N TRP A 810 -10.86 -10.29 45.05
CA TRP A 810 -9.50 -10.55 44.57
C TRP A 810 -8.59 -9.35 44.77
N ARG A 811 -9.00 -8.15 44.31
CA ARG A 811 -8.17 -6.94 44.41
C ARG A 811 -8.07 -6.41 45.84
N LEU A 812 -9.12 -6.51 46.66
CA LEU A 812 -9.04 -6.16 48.10
C LEU A 812 -8.05 -7.05 48.86
N MET A 813 -8.05 -8.35 48.57
CA MET A 813 -7.12 -9.31 49.18
C MET A 813 -5.67 -9.07 48.69
N ALA A 814 -5.49 -8.82 47.40
CA ALA A 814 -4.20 -8.50 46.78
C ALA A 814 -3.55 -7.24 47.40
N HIS A 815 -4.35 -6.20 47.64
CA HIS A 815 -3.91 -4.95 48.29
C HIS A 815 -3.94 -4.99 49.83
N GLY A 816 -4.24 -6.14 50.43
CA GLY A 816 -4.23 -6.31 51.89
C GLY A 816 -5.24 -5.46 52.65
N ARG A 817 -6.38 -5.14 52.03
CA ARG A 817 -7.46 -4.31 52.60
C ARG A 817 -8.38 -5.10 53.52
N THR A 818 -7.81 -5.66 54.59
CA THR A 818 -8.57 -6.40 55.61
C THR A 818 -9.62 -5.53 56.29
N ASP A 819 -9.36 -4.21 56.39
CA ASP A 819 -10.27 -3.18 56.90
C ASP A 819 -11.62 -3.13 56.18
N ARG A 820 -11.66 -3.51 54.90
CA ARG A 820 -12.88 -3.59 54.10
C ARG A 820 -13.46 -5.00 54.06
N LEU A 821 -12.61 -6.01 54.00
CA LEU A 821 -13.03 -7.42 53.95
C LEU A 821 -13.78 -7.85 55.22
N GLU A 822 -13.36 -7.40 56.41
CA GLU A 822 -13.99 -7.73 57.69
C GLU A 822 -15.40 -7.13 57.86
N ARG A 823 -15.74 -6.09 57.07
CA ARG A 823 -17.05 -5.44 57.10
C ARG A 823 -18.13 -6.27 56.38
N LEU A 824 -17.71 -7.19 55.51
CA LEU A 824 -18.60 -8.14 54.82
C LEU A 824 -18.79 -9.40 55.68
N ALA A 825 -20.04 -9.80 55.93
CA ALA A 825 -20.35 -10.87 56.87
C ALA A 825 -19.74 -12.23 56.45
N GLY A 826 -19.04 -12.90 57.37
CA GLY A 826 -18.57 -14.28 57.22
C GLY A 826 -17.11 -14.47 56.79
N VAL A 827 -16.33 -13.38 56.71
CA VAL A 827 -14.94 -13.41 56.25
C VAL A 827 -13.99 -13.14 57.42
N SER A 828 -13.28 -14.16 57.91
CA SER A 828 -12.19 -13.95 58.86
C SER A 828 -10.94 -13.47 58.11
N ALA A 829 -10.40 -12.30 58.48
CA ALA A 829 -9.16 -11.77 57.89
C ALA A 829 -7.99 -12.77 57.98
N MET A 830 -7.98 -13.62 59.02
CA MET A 830 -6.96 -14.65 59.22
C MET A 830 -7.08 -15.83 58.23
N ALA A 831 -8.30 -16.16 57.78
CA ALA A 831 -8.55 -17.23 56.81
C ALA A 831 -8.37 -16.78 55.35
N LEU A 832 -8.38 -15.47 55.09
CA LEU A 832 -8.10 -14.89 53.77
C LEU A 832 -6.62 -14.58 53.55
N ALA A 833 -5.87 -14.27 54.60
CA ALA A 833 -4.44 -13.96 54.52
C ALA A 833 -3.56 -15.17 54.15
N THR A 834 -4.11 -16.39 54.22
CA THR A 834 -3.41 -17.66 53.92
C THR A 834 -3.64 -18.20 52.51
N ARG A 835 -4.42 -17.50 51.66
CA ARG A 835 -4.59 -17.89 50.25
C ARG A 835 -3.51 -17.21 49.40
N ASP A 836 -2.77 -18.00 48.62
CA ASP A 836 -1.87 -17.48 47.59
C ASP A 836 -2.72 -16.91 46.44
N ILE A 837 -2.73 -15.59 46.34
CA ILE A 837 -3.58 -14.86 45.40
C ILE A 837 -2.81 -14.69 44.10
N ARG A 838 -3.47 -14.98 42.98
CA ARG A 838 -2.87 -14.82 41.66
C ARG A 838 -2.53 -13.37 41.38
N LEU A 839 -1.30 -13.12 40.93
CA LEU A 839 -0.87 -11.78 40.51
C LEU A 839 -1.63 -11.34 39.24
N ALA A 840 -2.09 -10.09 39.25
CA ALA A 840 -2.75 -9.50 38.10
C ALA A 840 -1.74 -9.00 37.06
N LYS A 841 -2.14 -9.07 35.80
CA LYS A 841 -1.41 -8.56 34.64
C LYS A 841 -2.23 -7.47 33.94
N PRO A 842 -1.59 -6.52 33.24
CA PRO A 842 -2.28 -5.60 32.36
C PRO A 842 -3.24 -6.29 31.38
N SER A 843 -2.84 -7.44 30.81
CA SER A 843 -3.63 -8.28 29.90
C SER A 843 -4.94 -8.80 30.48
N ASP A 844 -5.08 -8.92 31.80
CA ASP A 844 -6.33 -9.31 32.45
C ASP A 844 -7.45 -8.28 32.17
N SER A 845 -7.09 -7.04 31.84
CA SER A 845 -8.04 -5.99 31.46
C SER A 845 -8.81 -6.33 30.18
N ALA A 846 -8.17 -6.98 29.20
CA ALA A 846 -8.82 -7.38 27.95
C ALA A 846 -9.86 -8.50 28.16
N LEU A 847 -9.67 -9.32 29.20
CA LEU A 847 -10.60 -10.39 29.56
C LEU A 847 -11.75 -9.89 30.44
N LEU A 848 -11.47 -9.01 31.40
CA LEU A 848 -12.43 -8.59 32.43
C LEU A 848 -13.28 -7.36 32.05
N ILE A 849 -12.86 -6.57 31.06
CA ILE A 849 -13.48 -5.27 30.74
C ILE A 849 -13.87 -5.22 29.26
N THR A 850 -15.12 -4.83 28.95
CA THR A 850 -15.58 -4.59 27.57
C THR A 850 -14.92 -3.36 26.97
N ARG A 851 -14.24 -3.48 25.84
CA ARG A 851 -13.79 -2.33 25.04
C ARG A 851 -14.96 -1.77 24.21
N GLY A 852 -15.59 -0.72 24.72
CA GLY A 852 -16.46 0.14 23.92
C GLY A 852 -15.64 1.23 23.23
N SER A 853 -16.20 1.85 22.18
CA SER A 853 -15.65 3.10 21.62
C SER A 853 -15.49 4.15 22.75
N ARG A 854 -14.56 5.10 22.62
CA ARG A 854 -14.17 6.12 23.64
C ARG A 854 -15.33 6.87 24.34
N ARG A 855 -16.60 6.66 23.94
CA ARG A 855 -17.82 7.25 24.50
C ARG A 855 -18.80 6.25 25.16
N GLN A 856 -18.56 4.93 25.15
CA GLN A 856 -19.40 3.96 25.86
C GLN A 856 -18.78 3.58 27.22
N ALA A 857 -19.61 3.50 28.26
CA ALA A 857 -19.18 3.11 29.60
C ALA A 857 -18.57 1.69 29.57
N ARG A 858 -17.30 1.56 29.99
CA ARG A 858 -16.58 0.27 30.12
C ARG A 858 -17.31 -0.63 31.15
N THR A 859 -18.01 -1.67 30.69
CA THR A 859 -18.70 -2.66 31.54
C THR A 859 -17.79 -3.84 31.92
N TRP A 860 -18.04 -4.46 33.07
CA TRP A 860 -17.30 -5.63 33.56
C TRP A 860 -17.93 -6.93 33.06
N ARG A 861 -17.12 -7.86 32.56
CA ARG A 861 -17.57 -9.18 32.11
C ARG A 861 -17.55 -10.19 33.26
N GLU A 862 -18.49 -11.14 33.23
CA GLU A 862 -18.52 -12.32 34.12
C GLU A 862 -18.47 -13.65 33.37
N SER A 863 -18.84 -13.61 32.09
CA SER A 863 -18.75 -14.72 31.17
C SER A 863 -18.07 -14.32 29.86
N VAL A 864 -17.52 -15.33 29.19
CA VAL A 864 -16.82 -15.19 27.91
C VAL A 864 -17.38 -16.19 26.91
N SER A 865 -17.57 -15.74 25.67
CA SER A 865 -17.89 -16.61 24.54
C SER A 865 -16.61 -17.09 23.84
N GLU A 866 -16.68 -18.23 23.17
CA GLU A 866 -15.57 -18.76 22.36
C GLU A 866 -15.12 -17.78 21.26
N SER A 867 -16.05 -17.03 20.67
CA SER A 867 -15.73 -16.01 19.66
C SER A 867 -14.89 -14.86 20.22
N TRP A 868 -15.16 -14.46 21.47
CA TRP A 868 -14.43 -13.38 22.14
C TRP A 868 -13.02 -13.82 22.56
N LEU A 869 -12.88 -15.05 23.08
CA LEU A 869 -11.57 -15.60 23.43
C LEU A 869 -10.64 -15.67 22.21
N ALA A 870 -11.19 -16.00 21.04
CA ALA A 870 -10.43 -16.01 19.78
C ALA A 870 -9.96 -14.60 19.36
N GLU A 871 -10.81 -13.58 19.56
CA GLU A 871 -10.47 -12.17 19.30
C GLU A 871 -9.34 -11.70 20.22
N VAL A 872 -9.44 -11.99 21.52
CA VAL A 872 -8.40 -11.66 22.51
C VAL A 872 -7.10 -12.42 22.23
N ALA A 873 -7.16 -13.69 21.82
CA ALA A 873 -5.97 -14.47 21.44
C ALA A 873 -5.23 -13.86 20.25
N ALA A 874 -5.96 -13.43 19.22
CA ALA A 874 -5.38 -12.74 18.07
C ALA A 874 -4.71 -11.42 18.47
N GLU A 875 -5.34 -10.64 19.34
CA GLU A 875 -4.78 -9.37 19.84
C GLU A 875 -3.51 -9.57 20.69
N LEU A 876 -3.52 -10.57 21.58
CA LEU A 876 -2.41 -10.87 22.47
C LEU A 876 -1.28 -11.67 21.80
N GLY A 877 -1.46 -12.12 20.56
CA GLY A 877 -0.51 -12.99 19.89
C GLY A 877 -0.27 -14.31 20.64
N LEU A 878 -1.25 -14.73 21.46
CA LEU A 878 -1.23 -15.95 22.27
C LEU A 878 -2.10 -17.02 21.61
N THR A 879 -1.92 -18.27 22.02
CA THR A 879 -2.82 -19.34 21.56
C THR A 879 -4.18 -19.21 22.23
N HIS A 880 -5.24 -19.65 21.53
CA HIS A 880 -6.59 -19.71 22.09
C HIS A 880 -6.64 -20.46 23.43
N GLU A 881 -5.83 -21.52 23.55
CA GLU A 881 -5.70 -22.31 24.77
C GLU A 881 -5.12 -21.50 25.93
N GLN A 882 -4.05 -20.73 25.70
CA GLN A 882 -3.45 -19.88 26.73
C GLN A 882 -4.42 -18.79 27.25
N VAL A 883 -5.20 -18.19 26.35
CA VAL A 883 -6.20 -17.18 26.71
C VAL A 883 -7.37 -17.81 27.46
N ARG A 884 -7.84 -18.98 27.04
CA ARG A 884 -8.90 -19.75 27.71
C ARG A 884 -8.48 -20.17 29.12
N GLU A 885 -7.26 -20.69 29.28
CA GLU A 885 -6.70 -21.04 30.59
C GLU A 885 -6.59 -19.82 31.50
N ARG A 886 -6.11 -18.68 30.97
CA ARG A 886 -6.06 -17.44 31.75
C ARG A 886 -7.45 -16.93 32.13
N ALA A 887 -8.42 -16.97 31.24
CA ALA A 887 -9.81 -16.57 31.51
C ALA A 887 -10.45 -17.43 32.61
N ALA A 888 -10.28 -18.76 32.54
CA ALA A 888 -10.74 -19.68 33.57
C ALA A 888 -10.05 -19.41 34.92
N ALA A 889 -8.74 -19.18 34.91
CA ALA A 889 -7.98 -18.83 36.12
C ALA A 889 -8.39 -17.48 36.74
N LEU A 890 -9.00 -16.57 35.96
CA LEU A 890 -9.55 -15.30 36.43
C LEU A 890 -10.99 -15.43 36.98
N GLY A 891 -11.57 -16.63 36.98
CA GLY A 891 -12.92 -16.87 37.50
C GLY A 891 -14.04 -16.44 36.55
N LEU A 892 -13.75 -16.32 35.25
CA LEU A 892 -14.75 -16.09 34.19
C LEU A 892 -15.44 -17.40 33.84
N GLU A 893 -16.76 -17.38 33.83
CA GLU A 893 -17.57 -18.54 33.45
C GLU A 893 -17.65 -18.63 31.92
N ALA A 894 -17.64 -19.83 31.34
CA ALA A 894 -18.00 -19.97 29.94
C ALA A 894 -19.48 -19.62 29.80
N ASP A 895 -19.85 -18.78 28.83
CA ASP A 895 -21.25 -18.70 28.43
C ASP A 895 -21.60 -20.06 27.80
N ASP A 896 -22.12 -20.98 28.61
CA ASP A 896 -23.01 -22.02 28.10
C ASP A 896 -24.21 -21.26 27.55
N GLU A 897 -24.19 -20.98 26.25
CA GLU A 897 -25.39 -20.58 25.53
C GLU A 897 -26.50 -21.52 26.00
N ARG A 898 -27.55 -20.92 26.56
CA ARG A 898 -28.83 -21.57 26.78
C ARG A 898 -29.41 -21.97 25.42
N VAL A 899 -28.86 -23.02 24.84
CA VAL A 899 -29.64 -24.00 24.09
C VAL A 899 -30.35 -24.80 25.18
N SER A 900 -31.57 -24.42 25.52
CA SER A 900 -32.43 -25.28 26.35
C SER A 900 -32.63 -26.62 25.61
N PRO A 901 -32.24 -27.77 26.18
CA PRO A 901 -32.56 -29.06 25.60
C PRO A 901 -33.99 -29.42 26.00
N SER A 902 -34.95 -29.24 25.10
CA SER A 902 -36.16 -30.06 25.17
C SER A 902 -35.84 -31.39 24.50
N GLY A 903 -35.63 -32.43 25.30
CA GLY A 903 -35.54 -33.81 24.84
C GLY A 903 -34.35 -34.55 25.45
N GLY A 904 -34.66 -35.46 26.37
CA GLY A 904 -33.71 -36.42 26.90
C GLY A 904 -33.14 -37.32 25.81
N GLY A 905 -32.06 -38.01 26.18
CA GLY A 905 -31.16 -38.69 25.26
C GLY A 905 -31.82 -39.55 24.19
N GLU A 906 -31.32 -39.40 22.97
CA GLU A 906 -31.39 -40.40 21.91
C GLU A 906 -30.23 -40.13 20.93
N ALA A 907 -29.78 -41.19 20.26
CA ALA A 907 -28.60 -41.24 19.40
C ALA A 907 -28.46 -40.03 18.46
N ALA A 908 -27.21 -39.65 18.15
CA ALA A 908 -26.82 -38.59 17.21
C ALA A 908 -27.83 -38.42 16.05
N LEU A 909 -28.73 -37.44 16.18
CA LEU A 909 -29.73 -37.16 15.15
C LEU A 909 -29.04 -36.47 13.97
N PRO A 910 -29.34 -36.87 12.72
CA PRO A 910 -28.77 -36.25 11.53
C PRO A 910 -29.22 -34.79 11.41
N ILE A 911 -28.31 -33.90 11.00
CA ILE A 911 -28.63 -32.48 10.79
C ILE A 911 -29.71 -32.32 9.71
N GLY A 912 -30.70 -31.46 9.94
CA GLY A 912 -31.75 -31.16 8.97
C GLY A 912 -31.31 -30.16 7.89
N VAL A 913 -32.02 -30.12 6.76
CA VAL A 913 -31.73 -29.22 5.62
C VAL A 913 -31.72 -27.74 6.05
N ALA A 914 -32.64 -27.33 6.92
CA ALA A 914 -32.76 -25.96 7.39
C ALA A 914 -31.56 -25.50 8.25
N GLU A 915 -31.05 -26.39 9.11
CA GLU A 915 -29.89 -26.11 9.97
C GLU A 915 -28.59 -26.07 9.16
N LEU A 916 -28.41 -27.02 8.24
CA LEU A 916 -27.27 -27.03 7.33
C LEU A 916 -27.21 -25.74 6.47
N PHE A 917 -28.37 -25.25 6.03
CA PHE A 917 -28.48 -24.03 5.23
C PHE A 917 -28.15 -22.76 6.02
N GLU A 918 -28.63 -22.62 7.26
CA GLU A 918 -28.29 -21.46 8.11
C GLU A 918 -26.79 -21.43 8.45
N ILE A 919 -26.15 -22.58 8.68
CA ILE A 919 -24.69 -22.63 8.88
C ILE A 919 -23.93 -22.18 7.63
N TRP A 920 -24.37 -22.61 6.45
CA TRP A 920 -23.75 -22.19 5.19
C TRP A 920 -23.93 -20.70 4.90
N LYS A 921 -25.12 -20.15 5.12
CA LYS A 921 -25.47 -18.74 4.84
C LYS A 921 -24.48 -17.72 5.43
N PHE A 922 -23.86 -18.01 6.56
CA PHE A 922 -22.88 -17.11 7.21
C PHE A 922 -21.42 -17.45 6.86
N GLY A 923 -21.16 -18.61 6.27
CA GLY A 923 -19.84 -19.01 5.80
C GLY A 923 -19.59 -18.53 4.36
N ARG A 924 -18.44 -17.91 4.08
CA ARG A 924 -18.05 -17.53 2.70
C ARG A 924 -17.55 -18.71 1.85
N GLU A 925 -18.01 -19.93 2.15
CA GLU A 925 -17.48 -21.18 1.61
C GLU A 925 -18.59 -22.00 0.91
N PRO A 926 -18.26 -22.85 -0.08
CA PRO A 926 -19.24 -23.68 -0.78
C PRO A 926 -19.89 -24.73 0.16
N MET A 927 -21.13 -25.12 -0.12
CA MET A 927 -21.92 -26.00 0.77
C MET A 927 -21.25 -27.35 1.01
N GLU A 928 -20.50 -27.85 0.04
CA GLU A 928 -19.69 -29.06 0.13
C GLU A 928 -18.62 -28.96 1.23
N ALA A 929 -17.97 -27.80 1.36
CA ALA A 929 -16.96 -27.55 2.39
C ALA A 929 -17.59 -27.45 3.79
N VAL A 930 -18.81 -26.90 3.89
CA VAL A 930 -19.57 -26.86 5.15
C VAL A 930 -19.94 -28.26 5.60
N VAL A 931 -20.42 -29.11 4.68
CA VAL A 931 -20.74 -30.52 4.96
C VAL A 931 -19.49 -31.28 5.39
N GLU A 932 -18.37 -31.10 4.70
CA GLU A 932 -17.10 -31.77 5.03
C GLU A 932 -16.58 -31.34 6.41
N ARG A 933 -16.70 -30.05 6.76
CA ARG A 933 -16.36 -29.52 8.08
C ARG A 933 -17.26 -30.05 9.19
N LEU A 934 -18.56 -30.19 8.94
CA LEU A 934 -19.50 -30.73 9.92
C LEU A 934 -19.29 -32.24 10.09
N THR A 935 -18.99 -32.95 9.00
CA THR A 935 -18.67 -34.39 9.01
C THR A 935 -17.37 -34.66 9.76
N SER A 936 -16.34 -33.82 9.58
CA SER A 936 -15.06 -33.94 10.33
C SER A 936 -15.20 -33.62 11.83
N ARG A 937 -16.29 -32.96 12.23
CA ARG A 937 -16.68 -32.71 13.62
C ARG A 937 -17.66 -33.75 14.19
N GLY A 938 -17.92 -34.84 13.45
CA GLY A 938 -18.75 -35.96 13.90
C GLY A 938 -20.26 -35.76 13.74
N VAL A 939 -20.71 -34.74 13.00
CA VAL A 939 -22.13 -34.51 12.69
C VAL A 939 -22.53 -35.33 11.47
N VAL A 940 -23.59 -36.14 11.57
CA VAL A 940 -24.09 -36.98 10.47
C VAL A 940 -24.95 -36.13 9.53
N VAL A 941 -24.49 -35.93 8.29
CA VAL A 941 -25.26 -35.27 7.22
C VAL A 941 -25.67 -36.33 6.20
N SER A 942 -26.97 -36.54 6.00
CA SER A 942 -27.44 -37.52 5.01
C SER A 942 -27.26 -37.01 3.57
N ALA A 943 -27.10 -37.93 2.62
CA ALA A 943 -26.95 -37.58 1.21
C ALA A 943 -28.19 -36.84 0.65
N GLU A 944 -29.38 -37.15 1.17
CA GLU A 944 -30.64 -36.47 0.83
C GLU A 944 -30.68 -35.05 1.38
N VAL A 945 -30.18 -34.81 2.60
CA VAL A 945 -30.09 -33.48 3.20
C VAL A 945 -29.12 -32.58 2.42
N SER A 946 -27.96 -33.12 2.05
CA SER A 946 -26.97 -32.41 1.21
C SER A 946 -27.52 -32.08 -0.18
N LYS A 947 -28.21 -33.04 -0.83
CA LYS A 947 -28.88 -32.80 -2.12
C LYS A 947 -29.97 -31.73 -2.05
N THR A 948 -30.77 -31.75 -0.99
CA THR A 948 -31.88 -30.81 -0.82
C THR A 948 -31.35 -29.40 -0.55
N ALA A 949 -30.29 -29.26 0.24
CA ALA A 949 -29.65 -27.97 0.51
C ALA A 949 -28.96 -27.39 -0.75
N ALA A 950 -28.34 -28.23 -1.58
CA ALA A 950 -27.81 -27.82 -2.89
C ALA A 950 -28.92 -27.39 -3.87
N ALA A 951 -30.08 -28.06 -3.85
CA ALA A 951 -31.23 -27.70 -4.69
C ALA A 951 -31.84 -26.33 -4.32
N MET A 952 -31.81 -25.93 -3.05
CA MET A 952 -32.27 -24.61 -2.57
C MET A 952 -31.45 -23.45 -3.14
N VAL A 953 -30.22 -23.69 -3.58
CA VAL A 953 -29.36 -22.68 -4.22
C VAL A 953 -29.70 -22.49 -5.71
N ALA A 954 -30.38 -23.46 -6.34
CA ALA A 954 -30.49 -23.56 -7.80
C ALA A 954 -31.89 -23.31 -8.41
N ASP A 955 -33.00 -23.54 -7.69
CA ASP A 955 -34.36 -23.44 -8.25
C ASP A 955 -35.06 -22.10 -7.93
N PRO A 956 -35.64 -21.38 -8.92
CA PRO A 956 -36.39 -20.13 -8.73
C PRO A 956 -37.55 -20.19 -7.72
N VAL A 957 -38.24 -21.33 -7.58
CA VAL A 957 -39.31 -21.53 -6.59
C VAL A 957 -38.74 -21.59 -5.15
N LEU A 958 -37.43 -21.85 -5.03
CA LEU A 958 -36.68 -21.98 -3.76
C LEU A 958 -35.64 -20.85 -3.56
N LEU A 959 -35.49 -19.91 -4.51
CA LEU A 959 -34.39 -18.95 -4.56
C LEU A 959 -34.58 -17.71 -3.65
N LEU A 960 -33.46 -17.30 -3.04
CA LEU A 960 -33.26 -16.07 -2.27
C LEU A 960 -32.86 -14.89 -3.17
N GLY A 961 -33.36 -13.68 -2.85
CA GLY A 961 -32.88 -12.43 -3.46
C GLY A 961 -31.45 -12.08 -3.06
N GLY A 962 -30.73 -11.38 -3.95
CA GLY A 962 -29.28 -11.10 -3.92
C GLY A 962 -28.72 -10.20 -2.81
N LYS A 963 -29.29 -10.19 -1.60
CA LYS A 963 -28.76 -9.48 -0.42
C LYS A 963 -28.90 -10.26 0.90
N GLY A 964 -28.92 -11.60 0.85
CA GLY A 964 -28.89 -12.42 2.06
C GLY A 964 -30.20 -12.45 2.89
N LEU A 965 -31.33 -12.02 2.31
CA LEU A 965 -32.67 -12.18 2.89
C LEU A 965 -33.56 -12.94 1.89
N SER A 966 -34.20 -14.02 2.33
CA SER A 966 -35.14 -14.76 1.48
C SER A 966 -36.40 -13.91 1.31
N THR A 967 -36.88 -13.74 0.08
CA THR A 967 -38.16 -13.07 -0.21
C THR A 967 -39.36 -13.79 0.44
N PHE A 968 -39.19 -15.06 0.83
CA PHE A 968 -40.27 -15.99 1.22
C PHE A 968 -40.17 -16.56 2.66
N GLY A 969 -39.04 -16.43 3.34
CA GLY A 969 -38.77 -17.11 4.62
C GLY A 969 -38.36 -18.58 4.45
N THR A 970 -38.23 -19.32 5.56
CA THR A 970 -37.93 -20.76 5.53
C THR A 970 -39.17 -21.57 5.08
N PRO A 971 -39.06 -22.46 4.07
CA PRO A 971 -40.19 -23.24 3.56
C PRO A 971 -40.60 -24.42 4.47
N PHE A 972 -39.68 -24.91 5.29
CA PHE A 972 -39.85 -26.15 6.05
C PHE A 972 -40.16 -25.90 7.52
N GLU A 973 -41.02 -26.78 8.04
CA GLU A 973 -41.27 -26.95 9.47
C GLU A 973 -40.28 -27.97 10.07
N ARG A 974 -40.24 -28.07 11.41
CA ARG A 974 -39.34 -29.01 12.12
C ARG A 974 -39.59 -30.49 11.78
N ASP A 975 -40.76 -30.82 11.25
CA ASP A 975 -41.13 -32.16 10.79
C ASP A 975 -40.77 -32.43 9.32
N GLY A 976 -40.19 -31.45 8.62
CA GLY A 976 -39.76 -31.54 7.22
C GLY A 976 -40.86 -31.29 6.19
N SER A 977 -42.09 -31.00 6.62
CA SER A 977 -43.20 -30.66 5.72
C SER A 977 -43.18 -29.18 5.28
N VAL A 978 -43.77 -28.88 4.11
CA VAL A 978 -43.88 -27.51 3.61
C VAL A 978 -45.11 -26.82 4.21
N ALA A 979 -44.91 -25.66 4.83
CA ALA A 979 -46.01 -24.93 5.45
C ALA A 979 -47.02 -24.38 4.41
N PRO A 980 -48.35 -24.46 4.65
CA PRO A 980 -49.37 -23.95 3.73
C PRO A 980 -49.20 -22.46 3.39
N GLY A 981 -48.76 -21.65 4.36
CA GLY A 981 -48.47 -20.23 4.16
C GLY A 981 -47.34 -19.96 3.16
N TYR A 982 -46.33 -20.84 3.10
CA TYR A 982 -45.26 -20.75 2.11
C TYR A 982 -45.77 -21.06 0.70
N LEU A 983 -46.59 -22.11 0.54
CA LEU A 983 -47.22 -22.46 -0.74
C LEU A 983 -48.11 -21.33 -1.25
N ALA A 984 -48.89 -20.72 -0.35
CA ALA A 984 -49.74 -19.58 -0.69
C ALA A 984 -48.91 -18.36 -1.11
N LYS A 985 -47.81 -18.08 -0.40
CA LYS A 985 -46.90 -16.98 -0.72
C LYS A 985 -46.17 -17.19 -2.05
N ALA A 986 -45.66 -18.39 -2.29
CA ALA A 986 -44.96 -18.75 -3.53
C ALA A 986 -45.91 -18.63 -4.74
N SER A 987 -47.14 -19.13 -4.61
CA SER A 987 -48.20 -18.97 -5.62
C SER A 987 -48.49 -17.48 -5.91
N SER A 988 -48.72 -16.69 -4.86
CA SER A 988 -49.04 -15.26 -4.97
C SER A 988 -47.92 -14.43 -5.64
N VAL A 989 -46.65 -14.72 -5.32
CA VAL A 989 -45.52 -13.91 -5.80
C VAL A 989 -45.01 -14.36 -7.17
N LEU A 990 -45.02 -15.67 -7.45
CA LEU A 990 -44.54 -16.21 -8.72
C LEU A 990 -45.64 -16.25 -9.79
N GLY A 991 -46.89 -15.99 -9.41
CA GLY A 991 -48.04 -16.01 -10.33
C GLY A 991 -48.37 -17.42 -10.83
N ILE A 992 -47.96 -18.45 -10.08
CA ILE A 992 -48.24 -19.88 -10.38
C ILE A 992 -49.35 -20.39 -9.47
N SER A 993 -50.06 -21.44 -9.87
CA SER A 993 -51.06 -22.07 -9.01
C SER A 993 -50.41 -22.75 -7.80
N THR A 994 -51.15 -22.89 -6.69
CA THR A 994 -50.69 -23.66 -5.52
C THR A 994 -50.35 -25.12 -5.85
N SER A 995 -50.98 -25.69 -6.89
CA SER A 995 -50.67 -27.02 -7.41
C SER A 995 -49.32 -27.09 -8.13
N GLU A 996 -48.96 -26.07 -8.90
CA GLU A 996 -47.65 -25.96 -9.57
C GLU A 996 -46.53 -25.71 -8.55
N ALA A 997 -46.80 -24.92 -7.50
CA ALA A 997 -45.88 -24.76 -6.39
C ALA A 997 -45.60 -26.11 -5.71
N CYS A 998 -46.63 -26.93 -5.44
CA CYS A 998 -46.44 -28.28 -4.89
C CYS A 998 -45.65 -29.20 -5.84
N ALA A 999 -45.90 -29.13 -7.14
CA ALA A 999 -45.17 -29.91 -8.14
C ALA A 999 -43.67 -29.57 -8.19
N ALA A 1000 -43.32 -28.30 -7.97
CA ALA A 1000 -41.92 -27.88 -7.87
C ALA A 1000 -41.21 -28.52 -6.67
N PHE A 1001 -41.85 -28.58 -5.49
CA PHE A 1001 -41.31 -29.30 -4.34
C PHE A 1001 -41.22 -30.81 -4.56
N ALA A 1002 -42.23 -31.41 -5.22
CA ALA A 1002 -42.26 -32.84 -5.53
C ALA A 1002 -41.11 -33.30 -6.45
N LYS A 1003 -40.63 -32.43 -7.36
CA LYS A 1003 -39.46 -32.70 -8.23
C LYS A 1003 -38.18 -32.99 -7.43
N TYR A 1004 -38.11 -32.48 -6.20
CA TYR A 1004 -36.98 -32.67 -5.29
C TYR A 1004 -37.26 -33.71 -4.20
N GLY A 1005 -38.37 -34.47 -4.30
CA GLY A 1005 -38.74 -35.52 -3.35
C GLY A 1005 -39.35 -35.00 -2.05
N ILE A 1006 -39.81 -33.75 -2.02
CA ILE A 1006 -40.37 -33.09 -0.84
C ILE A 1006 -41.89 -33.14 -0.89
N ALA A 1007 -42.53 -33.59 0.20
CA ALA A 1007 -43.98 -33.62 0.33
C ALA A 1007 -44.55 -32.21 0.60
N ALA A 1008 -45.40 -31.72 -0.30
CA ALA A 1008 -46.13 -30.46 -0.18
C ALA A 1008 -47.63 -30.71 -0.37
N ASP A 1009 -48.47 -30.04 0.42
CA ASP A 1009 -49.93 -30.25 0.42
C ASP A 1009 -50.69 -28.91 0.37
N ALA A 1010 -51.40 -28.68 -0.73
CA ALA A 1010 -52.21 -27.49 -0.97
C ALA A 1010 -53.68 -27.60 -0.52
N THR A 1011 -54.08 -28.67 0.18
CA THR A 1011 -55.49 -28.89 0.58
C THR A 1011 -56.07 -27.68 1.32
N GLY A 1012 -57.24 -27.21 0.86
CA GLY A 1012 -57.93 -26.07 1.48
C GLY A 1012 -57.37 -24.69 1.13
N LEU A 1013 -56.27 -24.59 0.39
CA LEU A 1013 -55.80 -23.33 -0.18
C LEU A 1013 -56.51 -23.03 -1.50
N PRO A 1014 -56.83 -21.76 -1.80
CA PRO A 1014 -57.24 -21.35 -3.14
C PRO A 1014 -56.15 -21.64 -4.18
N ASP A 1015 -56.53 -21.87 -5.44
CA ASP A 1015 -55.55 -22.04 -6.54
C ASP A 1015 -54.66 -20.80 -6.71
N PHE A 1016 -55.21 -19.61 -6.47
CA PHE A 1016 -54.51 -18.33 -6.45
C PHE A 1016 -54.88 -17.55 -5.17
N PRO A 1017 -54.13 -17.72 -4.07
CA PRO A 1017 -54.43 -17.08 -2.80
C PRO A 1017 -54.30 -15.56 -2.87
N SER A 1018 -55.23 -14.85 -2.24
CA SER A 1018 -55.17 -13.40 -2.08
C SER A 1018 -54.08 -12.99 -1.08
N SER A 1019 -53.76 -11.68 -1.06
CA SER A 1019 -52.84 -11.14 -0.05
C SER A 1019 -53.32 -11.38 1.38
N ASP A 1020 -54.64 -11.47 1.59
CA ASP A 1020 -55.23 -11.66 2.91
C ASP A 1020 -55.17 -13.13 3.32
N ASP A 1021 -55.39 -14.06 2.39
CA ASP A 1021 -55.20 -15.51 2.64
C ASP A 1021 -53.75 -15.82 3.08
N VAL A 1022 -52.76 -15.19 2.44
CA VAL A 1022 -51.34 -15.33 2.81
C VAL A 1022 -51.06 -14.70 4.18
N ARG A 1023 -51.76 -13.61 4.52
CA ARG A 1023 -51.57 -12.88 5.76
C ARG A 1023 -52.11 -13.66 6.95
N SER A 1024 -53.33 -14.20 6.87
CA SER A 1024 -53.96 -14.97 7.95
C SER A 1024 -53.19 -16.24 8.31
N LEU A 1025 -52.43 -16.80 7.36
CA LEU A 1025 -51.59 -17.98 7.53
C LEU A 1025 -50.19 -17.71 8.09
N SER A 1026 -49.82 -16.44 8.29
CA SER A 1026 -48.60 -16.05 9.00
C SER A 1026 -48.89 -15.83 10.48
N VAL A 1027 -48.05 -16.38 11.37
CA VAL A 1027 -48.15 -16.21 12.83
C VAL A 1027 -48.15 -14.72 13.24
N ARG A 1028 -47.51 -13.86 12.44
CA ARG A 1028 -47.43 -12.41 12.69
C ARG A 1028 -48.44 -11.59 11.90
N LEU A 1029 -49.32 -12.24 11.13
CA LEU A 1029 -50.28 -11.58 10.23
C LEU A 1029 -49.62 -10.56 9.29
N ASN A 1030 -48.42 -10.85 8.81
CA ASN A 1030 -47.65 -9.97 7.93
C ASN A 1030 -47.36 -10.61 6.56
N GLY A 1031 -47.88 -11.83 6.33
CA GLY A 1031 -47.67 -12.57 5.09
C GLY A 1031 -46.23 -13.03 4.86
N THR A 1032 -45.44 -13.20 5.94
CA THR A 1032 -44.10 -13.79 5.93
C THR A 1032 -43.92 -14.80 7.08
N SER A 1033 -42.89 -15.64 6.99
CA SER A 1033 -42.53 -16.61 8.04
C SER A 1033 -42.32 -15.93 9.41
N PRO A 1034 -42.70 -16.57 10.54
CA PRO A 1034 -43.15 -17.96 10.68
C PRO A 1034 -44.62 -18.21 10.26
N TRP A 1035 -44.87 -19.37 9.67
CA TRP A 1035 -46.18 -19.79 9.14
C TRP A 1035 -46.97 -20.61 10.17
N LEU A 1036 -48.30 -20.67 10.03
CA LEU A 1036 -49.15 -21.59 10.80
C LEU A 1036 -49.01 -23.02 10.27
N ASN A 1037 -49.04 -23.99 11.19
CA ASN A 1037 -48.88 -25.41 10.90
C ASN A 1037 -50.19 -26.16 11.18
N ARG A 1038 -50.50 -27.16 10.35
CA ARG A 1038 -51.66 -28.07 10.53
C ARG A 1038 -51.50 -29.02 11.73
N SER A 1039 -50.28 -29.27 12.18
CA SER A 1039 -50.02 -30.12 13.35
C SER A 1039 -50.24 -29.40 14.69
N LYS A 1040 -50.41 -28.08 14.68
CA LYS A 1040 -50.49 -27.27 15.90
C LYS A 1040 -51.73 -26.38 15.90
N THR A 1041 -52.46 -26.42 17.00
CA THR A 1041 -53.62 -25.54 17.20
C THR A 1041 -53.22 -24.06 17.16
N ALA A 1042 -53.95 -23.26 16.39
CA ALA A 1042 -53.81 -21.81 16.37
C ALA A 1042 -54.04 -21.22 17.77
N SER A 1043 -53.32 -20.16 18.14
CA SER A 1043 -53.50 -19.54 19.45
C SER A 1043 -54.78 -18.71 19.52
N VAL A 1044 -55.40 -18.62 20.70
CA VAL A 1044 -56.56 -17.75 20.97
C VAL A 1044 -56.28 -16.32 20.52
N VAL A 1045 -55.07 -15.82 20.80
CA VAL A 1045 -54.64 -14.48 20.41
C VAL A 1045 -54.54 -14.32 18.90
N HIS A 1046 -54.05 -15.31 18.17
CA HIS A 1046 -53.98 -15.27 16.70
C HIS A 1046 -55.37 -15.09 16.10
N VAL A 1047 -56.36 -15.84 16.59
CA VAL A 1047 -57.75 -15.77 16.09
C VAL A 1047 -58.38 -14.40 16.37
N LEU A 1048 -58.24 -13.88 17.60
CA LEU A 1048 -58.77 -12.55 17.96
C LEU A 1048 -58.05 -11.43 17.19
N GLN A 1049 -56.73 -11.54 17.02
CA GLN A 1049 -55.94 -10.55 16.29
C GLN A 1049 -56.24 -10.56 14.80
N ALA A 1050 -56.44 -11.74 14.19
CA ALA A 1050 -56.86 -11.84 12.80
C ALA A 1050 -58.24 -11.22 12.59
N ALA A 1051 -59.20 -11.49 13.49
CA ALA A 1051 -60.53 -10.87 13.46
C ALA A 1051 -60.46 -9.34 13.55
N ALA A 1052 -59.64 -8.80 14.48
CA ALA A 1052 -59.44 -7.37 14.63
C ALA A 1052 -58.72 -6.72 13.42
N THR A 1053 -57.70 -7.39 12.88
CA THR A 1053 -56.86 -6.86 11.78
C THR A 1053 -57.61 -6.85 10.45
N GLU A 1054 -58.38 -7.90 10.18
CA GLU A 1054 -59.14 -8.06 8.93
C GLU A 1054 -60.56 -7.49 9.03
N SER A 1055 -60.98 -7.01 10.21
CA SER A 1055 -62.33 -6.50 10.47
C SER A 1055 -63.45 -7.49 10.12
N ILE A 1056 -63.24 -8.77 10.45
CA ILE A 1056 -64.21 -9.86 10.25
C ILE A 1056 -64.59 -10.51 11.58
N GLY A 1057 -65.65 -11.32 11.60
CA GLY A 1057 -66.07 -12.01 12.81
C GLY A 1057 -65.05 -13.07 13.25
N VAL A 1058 -64.94 -13.31 14.56
CA VAL A 1058 -64.12 -14.40 15.14
C VAL A 1058 -64.51 -15.76 14.54
N ALA A 1059 -65.80 -15.97 14.26
CA ALA A 1059 -66.31 -17.18 13.60
C ALA A 1059 -65.78 -17.35 12.17
N ASP A 1060 -65.70 -16.28 11.38
CA ASP A 1060 -65.21 -16.32 9.99
C ASP A 1060 -63.73 -16.69 9.92
N VAL A 1061 -62.92 -16.21 10.87
CA VAL A 1061 -61.50 -16.58 11.01
C VAL A 1061 -61.36 -18.06 11.33
N ILE A 1062 -62.20 -18.58 12.24
CA ILE A 1062 -62.21 -19.99 12.63
C ILE A 1062 -62.53 -20.88 11.42
N ASP A 1063 -63.56 -20.52 10.65
CA ASP A 1063 -63.97 -21.27 9.46
C ASP A 1063 -62.85 -21.32 8.41
N ARG A 1064 -62.16 -20.19 8.17
CA ARG A 1064 -61.02 -20.12 7.23
C ARG A 1064 -59.84 -20.99 7.65
N LEU A 1065 -59.42 -20.91 8.91
CA LEU A 1065 -58.30 -21.73 9.41
C LEU A 1065 -58.63 -23.23 9.39
N THR A 1066 -59.89 -23.57 9.70
CA THR A 1066 -60.38 -24.95 9.65
C THR A 1066 -60.39 -25.48 8.21
N ALA A 1067 -60.76 -24.66 7.22
CA ALA A 1067 -60.75 -25.05 5.81
C ALA A 1067 -59.34 -25.40 5.29
N VAL A 1068 -58.31 -24.70 5.75
CA VAL A 1068 -56.88 -24.96 5.42
C VAL A 1068 -56.31 -26.13 6.26
N GLY A 1069 -57.09 -26.70 7.17
CA GLY A 1069 -56.71 -27.84 8.00
C GLY A 1069 -55.89 -27.47 9.25
N ILE A 1070 -55.96 -26.22 9.70
CA ILE A 1070 -55.29 -25.77 10.93
C ILE A 1070 -56.27 -25.91 12.11
N PRO A 1071 -55.94 -26.66 13.16
CA PRO A 1071 -56.81 -26.80 14.34
C PRO A 1071 -57.00 -25.45 15.04
N VAL A 1072 -58.23 -25.14 15.49
CA VAL A 1072 -58.57 -23.88 16.17
C VAL A 1072 -58.78 -24.08 17.68
N PRO A 1073 -58.51 -23.07 18.53
CA PRO A 1073 -58.67 -23.16 19.98
C PRO A 1073 -60.12 -22.96 20.43
N SER A 1074 -60.46 -23.42 21.64
CA SER A 1074 -61.76 -23.13 22.26
C SER A 1074 -61.82 -21.67 22.74
N LEU A 1075 -62.79 -20.90 22.25
CA LEU A 1075 -63.04 -19.51 22.66
C LEU A 1075 -64.40 -19.36 23.36
N PRO A 1076 -64.60 -18.36 24.23
CA PRO A 1076 -65.92 -17.99 24.75
C PRO A 1076 -66.90 -17.69 23.61
N ALA A 1077 -68.18 -18.04 23.79
CA ALA A 1077 -69.20 -17.87 22.74
C ALA A 1077 -69.49 -16.39 22.40
N ASP A 1078 -69.18 -15.49 23.31
CA ASP A 1078 -69.28 -14.03 23.20
C ASP A 1078 -67.93 -13.35 22.88
N ALA A 1079 -66.90 -14.12 22.48
CA ALA A 1079 -65.59 -13.57 22.14
C ALA A 1079 -65.69 -12.58 20.97
N SER A 1080 -65.09 -11.41 21.14
CA SER A 1080 -65.10 -10.32 20.16
C SER A 1080 -63.68 -9.89 19.81
N ALA A 1081 -63.53 -9.13 18.71
CA ALA A 1081 -62.24 -8.59 18.30
C ALA A 1081 -61.60 -7.67 19.37
N GLU A 1082 -62.41 -7.02 20.23
CA GLU A 1082 -61.92 -6.14 21.30
C GLU A 1082 -61.18 -6.88 22.42
N ASP A 1083 -61.46 -8.17 22.61
CA ASP A 1083 -60.82 -8.99 23.64
C ASP A 1083 -59.32 -9.21 23.40
N VAL A 1084 -58.83 -8.94 22.18
CA VAL A 1084 -57.39 -8.98 21.88
C VAL A 1084 -56.60 -8.02 22.76
N GLU A 1085 -57.20 -6.91 23.20
CA GLU A 1085 -56.57 -5.89 24.05
C GLU A 1085 -56.18 -6.41 25.44
N LEU A 1086 -56.85 -7.46 25.93
CA LEU A 1086 -56.47 -8.16 27.16
C LEU A 1086 -55.09 -8.81 27.04
N PHE A 1087 -54.65 -9.16 25.83
CA PHE A 1087 -53.42 -9.92 25.60
C PHE A 1087 -52.26 -9.08 25.06
N ARG A 1088 -52.37 -7.75 25.08
CA ARG A 1088 -51.34 -6.84 24.54
C ARG A 1088 -50.17 -6.63 25.51
N ASP A 1089 -48.96 -6.95 25.05
CA ASP A 1089 -47.68 -6.78 25.72
C ASP A 1089 -47.17 -5.31 25.70
N LYS A 1090 -46.16 -5.01 26.53
CA LYS A 1090 -45.45 -3.72 26.65
C LYS A 1090 -44.79 -3.27 25.34
N ALA A 1091 -44.38 -4.20 24.48
CA ALA A 1091 -43.82 -3.89 23.15
C ALA A 1091 -44.88 -3.60 22.07
N GLY A 1092 -46.18 -3.64 22.43
CA GLY A 1092 -47.29 -3.35 21.52
C GLY A 1092 -47.86 -4.56 20.77
N GLY A 1093 -47.20 -5.73 20.82
CA GLY A 1093 -47.69 -6.99 20.25
C GLY A 1093 -48.67 -7.72 21.17
N PHE A 1094 -49.28 -8.82 20.70
CA PHE A 1094 -50.25 -9.61 21.46
C PHE A 1094 -49.72 -11.02 21.74
N ARG A 1095 -49.92 -11.53 22.97
CA ARG A 1095 -49.44 -12.86 23.35
C ARG A 1095 -50.30 -13.49 24.44
N TRP A 1096 -50.55 -14.79 24.31
CA TRP A 1096 -51.12 -15.60 25.40
C TRP A 1096 -50.08 -15.78 26.50
N PHE A 1097 -50.53 -15.77 27.75
CA PHE A 1097 -49.70 -16.01 28.93
C PHE A 1097 -50.42 -16.99 29.85
N ASP A 1098 -49.64 -17.82 30.54
CA ASP A 1098 -50.19 -18.87 31.41
C ASP A 1098 -50.62 -18.33 32.78
N SER A 1099 -50.11 -17.16 33.18
CA SER A 1099 -50.51 -16.46 34.41
C SER A 1099 -50.60 -14.94 34.19
N LEU A 1100 -51.56 -14.32 34.89
CA LEU A 1100 -51.79 -12.89 34.85
C LEU A 1100 -50.91 -12.20 35.89
N SER A 1101 -50.17 -11.16 35.51
CA SER A 1101 -49.37 -10.36 36.44
C SER A 1101 -50.03 -9.03 36.79
N TYR A 1102 -49.70 -8.48 37.96
CA TYR A 1102 -50.22 -7.16 38.39
C TYR A 1102 -49.89 -6.08 37.35
N GLY A 1103 -48.65 -6.05 36.87
CA GLY A 1103 -48.23 -5.10 35.84
C GLY A 1103 -49.04 -5.19 34.54
N ARG A 1104 -49.51 -6.37 34.14
CA ARG A 1104 -50.36 -6.53 32.94
C ARG A 1104 -51.80 -6.12 33.20
N LEU A 1105 -52.38 -6.55 34.32
CA LEU A 1105 -53.74 -6.21 34.68
C LEU A 1105 -53.94 -4.68 34.73
N PHE A 1106 -53.09 -3.96 35.45
CA PHE A 1106 -53.22 -2.50 35.56
C PHE A 1106 -52.78 -1.75 34.30
N ALA A 1107 -51.95 -2.34 33.44
CA ALA A 1107 -51.65 -1.77 32.12
C ALA A 1107 -52.89 -1.80 31.21
N VAL A 1108 -53.69 -2.87 31.24
CA VAL A 1108 -54.94 -2.95 30.48
C VAL A 1108 -55.94 -1.87 30.96
N VAL A 1109 -56.12 -1.74 32.27
CA VAL A 1109 -56.99 -0.70 32.85
C VAL A 1109 -56.49 0.71 32.51
N GLY A 1110 -55.17 0.91 32.55
CA GLY A 1110 -54.54 2.19 32.21
C GLY A 1110 -54.76 2.63 30.75
N ARG A 1111 -55.04 1.71 29.82
CA ARG A 1111 -55.33 2.03 28.41
C ARG A 1111 -56.76 2.51 28.19
N GLY A 1112 -57.65 2.34 29.19
CA GLY A 1112 -59.03 2.84 29.13
C GLY A 1112 -60.00 2.00 28.28
N VAL A 1113 -59.58 0.82 27.80
CA VAL A 1113 -60.45 -0.10 27.04
C VAL A 1113 -61.39 -0.87 27.97
N PHE A 1114 -60.91 -1.23 29.17
CA PHE A 1114 -61.69 -1.93 30.19
C PHE A 1114 -61.53 -1.20 31.53
N THR A 1115 -62.61 -1.09 32.30
CA THR A 1115 -62.53 -0.77 33.73
C THR A 1115 -61.83 -1.90 34.49
N LEU A 1116 -61.33 -1.64 35.71
CA LEU A 1116 -60.68 -2.67 36.53
C LEU A 1116 -61.63 -3.87 36.77
N GLN A 1117 -62.91 -3.61 36.99
CA GLN A 1117 -63.90 -4.67 37.17
C GLN A 1117 -64.13 -5.47 35.88
N GLU A 1118 -64.32 -4.82 34.74
CA GLU A 1118 -64.50 -5.49 33.44
C GLU A 1118 -63.28 -6.32 33.05
N ALA A 1119 -62.07 -5.80 33.26
CA ALA A 1119 -60.83 -6.52 32.99
C ALA A 1119 -60.73 -7.80 33.84
N ILE A 1120 -61.00 -7.70 35.15
CA ILE A 1120 -61.00 -8.86 36.07
C ILE A 1120 -62.01 -9.92 35.59
N ASP A 1121 -63.22 -9.51 35.20
CA ASP A 1121 -64.28 -10.44 34.80
C ASP A 1121 -64.00 -11.07 33.42
N ARG A 1122 -63.46 -10.33 32.45
CA ARG A 1122 -63.02 -10.90 31.16
C ARG A 1122 -61.87 -11.89 31.36
N TYR A 1123 -60.85 -11.55 32.16
CA TYR A 1123 -59.76 -12.50 32.44
C TYR A 1123 -60.26 -13.79 33.10
N ARG A 1124 -61.22 -13.72 34.02
CA ARG A 1124 -61.87 -14.92 34.60
C ARG A 1124 -62.60 -15.74 33.54
N THR A 1125 -63.27 -15.09 32.59
CA THR A 1125 -63.98 -15.75 31.47
C THR A 1125 -63.01 -16.50 30.54
N TYR A 1126 -61.80 -15.98 30.35
CA TYR A 1126 -60.71 -16.65 29.63
C TYR A 1126 -59.91 -17.65 30.49
N GLY A 1127 -60.33 -17.92 31.73
CA GLY A 1127 -59.79 -18.97 32.60
C GLY A 1127 -58.67 -18.55 33.57
N PHE A 1128 -58.38 -17.25 33.71
CA PHE A 1128 -57.36 -16.77 34.64
C PHE A 1128 -57.84 -16.71 36.10
N HIS A 1129 -56.97 -17.10 37.04
CA HIS A 1129 -57.20 -16.91 38.47
C HIS A 1129 -56.83 -15.48 38.89
N VAL A 1130 -57.80 -14.71 39.39
CA VAL A 1130 -57.61 -13.29 39.76
C VAL A 1130 -58.15 -13.05 41.18
N PRO A 1131 -57.35 -13.32 42.25
CA PRO A 1131 -57.76 -13.24 43.65
C PRO A 1131 -57.69 -11.81 44.21
N MET A 1132 -58.26 -10.84 43.49
CA MET A 1132 -58.38 -9.44 43.93
C MET A 1132 -59.76 -8.90 43.60
N ASN A 1133 -60.17 -7.86 44.33
CA ASN A 1133 -61.44 -7.18 44.13
C ASN A 1133 -61.19 -5.71 43.77
N ALA A 1134 -61.98 -5.18 42.84
CA ALA A 1134 -62.00 -3.74 42.60
C ALA A 1134 -62.61 -3.02 43.82
N PRO A 1135 -62.10 -1.83 44.20
CA PRO A 1135 -62.66 -1.07 45.31
C PRO A 1135 -64.10 -0.60 45.00
N GLU A 1136 -64.99 -0.66 46.00
CA GLU A 1136 -66.40 -0.24 45.84
C GLU A 1136 -66.55 1.26 45.52
N VAL A 1137 -65.60 2.08 45.96
CA VAL A 1137 -65.54 3.52 45.67
C VAL A 1137 -64.12 3.86 45.19
N ASN A 1138 -64.00 4.38 43.97
CA ASN A 1138 -62.73 4.82 43.39
C ASN A 1138 -62.32 6.19 43.95
N SER A 1139 -61.40 6.19 44.91
CA SER A 1139 -60.75 7.41 45.39
C SER A 1139 -59.62 7.87 44.45
N LEU A 1140 -59.15 9.11 44.62
CA LEU A 1140 -57.96 9.59 43.90
C LEU A 1140 -56.72 8.71 44.19
N LEU A 1141 -56.61 8.17 45.40
CA LEU A 1141 -55.54 7.26 45.79
C LEU A 1141 -55.62 5.93 45.04
N ASP A 1142 -56.82 5.42 44.77
CA ASP A 1142 -57.02 4.20 43.96
C ASP A 1142 -56.62 4.41 42.52
N PHE A 1143 -56.93 5.57 41.94
CA PHE A 1143 -56.49 5.90 40.60
C PHE A 1143 -54.95 6.00 40.52
N GLN A 1144 -54.31 6.53 41.57
CA GLN A 1144 -52.85 6.63 41.66
C GLN A 1144 -52.17 5.26 41.91
N LEU A 1145 -52.77 4.36 42.68
CA LEU A 1145 -52.15 3.07 43.00
C LEU A 1145 -52.54 1.97 42.02
N LEU A 1146 -53.81 1.86 41.65
CA LEU A 1146 -54.40 0.75 40.88
C LEU A 1146 -54.51 1.07 39.38
N SER A 1147 -53.53 1.79 38.83
CA SER A 1147 -53.44 2.06 37.39
C SER A 1147 -52.03 1.87 36.86
N GLY A 1148 -51.90 1.46 35.59
CA GLY A 1148 -50.61 1.28 34.93
C GLY A 1148 -49.84 2.58 34.66
N HIS A 1149 -50.48 3.74 34.85
CA HIS A 1149 -49.90 5.08 34.66
C HIS A 1149 -49.65 5.81 35.99
N GLY A 1150 -49.94 5.15 37.12
CA GLY A 1150 -49.76 5.70 38.45
C GLY A 1150 -48.31 5.66 38.95
N PRO A 1151 -48.03 6.31 40.09
CA PRO A 1151 -46.72 6.28 40.77
C PRO A 1151 -46.23 4.90 41.20
N MET A 1152 -47.12 3.89 41.23
CA MET A 1152 -46.76 2.50 41.57
C MET A 1152 -46.22 1.77 40.33
N LYS A 1153 -44.98 1.29 40.41
CA LYS A 1153 -44.41 0.38 39.40
C LYS A 1153 -44.78 -1.06 39.73
N TRP A 1154 -45.93 -1.51 39.22
CA TRP A 1154 -46.40 -2.86 39.49
C TRP A 1154 -45.41 -3.93 38.97
N PRO A 1155 -45.00 -4.89 39.84
CA PRO A 1155 -44.13 -5.98 39.43
C PRO A 1155 -44.81 -6.87 38.39
N ASN A 1156 -44.00 -7.53 37.57
CA ASN A 1156 -44.46 -8.57 36.64
C ASN A 1156 -44.70 -9.91 37.36
N THR A 1157 -45.02 -9.90 38.66
CA THR A 1157 -45.38 -11.09 39.44
C THR A 1157 -46.86 -11.42 39.27
N GLU A 1158 -47.20 -12.69 39.42
CA GLU A 1158 -48.57 -13.20 39.30
C GLU A 1158 -49.53 -12.49 40.27
N VAL A 1159 -50.73 -12.15 39.81
CA VAL A 1159 -51.77 -11.54 40.64
C VAL A 1159 -52.09 -12.48 41.81
N GLY A 1160 -52.03 -11.96 43.04
CA GLY A 1160 -52.08 -12.74 44.28
C GLY A 1160 -50.70 -12.93 44.94
N SER A 1161 -49.61 -12.70 44.23
CA SER A 1161 -48.25 -12.74 44.79
C SER A 1161 -47.95 -11.53 45.68
N VAL A 1162 -46.96 -11.70 46.56
CA VAL A 1162 -46.44 -10.64 47.43
C VAL A 1162 -45.77 -9.54 46.58
N VAL A 1163 -46.12 -8.28 46.85
CA VAL A 1163 -45.54 -7.09 46.21
C VAL A 1163 -44.38 -6.56 47.06
N PRO A 1164 -43.18 -6.31 46.49
CA PRO A 1164 -42.04 -5.76 47.22
C PRO A 1164 -42.35 -4.39 47.83
N PHE A 1165 -41.96 -4.19 49.09
CA PHE A 1165 -42.11 -2.90 49.76
C PHE A 1165 -41.25 -1.80 49.15
N ALA A 1166 -40.17 -2.15 48.42
CA ALA A 1166 -39.37 -1.21 47.63
C ALA A 1166 -40.20 -0.42 46.61
N ASP A 1167 -41.16 -1.05 45.93
CA ASP A 1167 -42.03 -0.36 44.97
C ASP A 1167 -42.98 0.62 45.68
N LEU A 1168 -43.39 0.29 46.92
CA LEU A 1168 -44.21 1.16 47.76
C LEU A 1168 -43.42 2.34 48.33
N ILE A 1169 -42.14 2.17 48.66
CA ILE A 1169 -41.23 3.27 49.03
C ILE A 1169 -41.15 4.28 47.88
N MET A 1170 -40.95 3.80 46.65
CA MET A 1170 -40.90 4.66 45.46
C MET A 1170 -42.24 5.36 45.20
N ALA A 1171 -43.36 4.65 45.34
CA ALA A 1171 -44.70 5.21 45.14
C ALA A 1171 -45.09 6.23 46.23
N ALA A 1172 -44.71 5.98 47.49
CA ALA A 1172 -44.94 6.87 48.62
C ALA A 1172 -44.17 8.18 48.46
N SER A 1173 -42.89 8.11 48.04
CA SER A 1173 -42.10 9.31 47.72
C SER A 1173 -42.72 10.12 46.58
N ALA A 1174 -43.15 9.46 45.50
CA ALA A 1174 -43.77 10.13 44.36
C ALA A 1174 -45.14 10.76 44.67
N THR A 1175 -45.88 10.23 45.65
CA THR A 1175 -47.21 10.73 46.06
C THR A 1175 -47.16 11.70 47.24
N GLY A 1176 -46.02 11.82 47.92
CA GLY A 1176 -45.87 12.61 49.15
C GLY A 1176 -46.66 12.04 50.34
N ARG A 1177 -46.91 10.73 50.36
CA ARG A 1177 -47.71 10.04 51.41
C ARG A 1177 -46.86 9.08 52.23
N ASN A 1178 -47.40 8.61 53.36
CA ASN A 1178 -46.75 7.60 54.20
C ASN A 1178 -46.90 6.19 53.55
N PRO A 1179 -45.81 5.42 53.35
CA PRO A 1179 -45.88 4.04 52.87
C PRO A 1179 -46.91 3.14 53.56
N GLU A 1180 -47.13 3.32 54.86
CA GLU A 1180 -48.10 2.55 55.66
C GLU A 1180 -49.56 2.77 55.18
N GLU A 1181 -49.87 3.99 54.70
CA GLU A 1181 -51.18 4.33 54.13
C GLU A 1181 -51.41 3.57 52.80
N LEU A 1182 -50.37 3.43 51.99
CA LEU A 1182 -50.41 2.69 50.73
C LEU A 1182 -50.56 1.19 50.99
N VAL A 1183 -49.84 0.63 51.98
CA VAL A 1183 -49.96 -0.77 52.41
C VAL A 1183 -51.40 -1.09 52.84
N ALA A 1184 -52.01 -0.26 53.68
CA ALA A 1184 -53.38 -0.46 54.14
C ALA A 1184 -54.36 -0.46 52.96
N ARG A 1185 -54.14 0.38 51.94
CA ARG A 1185 -55.01 0.44 50.76
C ARG A 1185 -54.87 -0.78 49.84
N LEU A 1186 -53.64 -1.27 49.62
CA LEU A 1186 -53.41 -2.47 48.82
C LEU A 1186 -54.00 -3.73 49.48
N LYS A 1187 -53.88 -3.85 50.81
CA LYS A 1187 -54.53 -4.93 51.57
C LYS A 1187 -56.05 -4.93 51.43
N ALA A 1188 -56.68 -3.75 51.43
CA ALA A 1188 -58.13 -3.63 51.22
C ALA A 1188 -58.58 -4.15 49.84
N CYS A 1189 -57.69 -4.19 48.85
CA CYS A 1189 -57.95 -4.75 47.52
C CYS A 1189 -57.57 -6.24 47.40
N GLY A 1190 -57.07 -6.86 48.48
CA GLY A 1190 -56.61 -8.25 48.51
C GLY A 1190 -55.17 -8.46 48.04
N ILE A 1191 -54.35 -7.40 47.96
CA ILE A 1191 -52.96 -7.46 47.45
C ILE A 1191 -51.98 -7.59 48.63
N PRO A 1192 -51.20 -8.70 48.73
CA PRO A 1192 -50.21 -8.88 49.80
C PRO A 1192 -48.91 -8.12 49.53
N VAL A 1193 -48.22 -7.67 50.59
CA VAL A 1193 -46.98 -6.86 50.54
C VAL A 1193 -45.86 -7.47 51.40
N SER A 1194 -44.58 -7.25 51.07
CA SER A 1194 -43.45 -7.95 51.71
C SER A 1194 -43.16 -7.51 53.15
N THR A 1195 -43.40 -6.24 53.48
CA THR A 1195 -43.37 -5.69 54.83
C THR A 1195 -44.38 -4.54 54.94
N GLU A 1196 -44.66 -4.10 56.17
CA GLU A 1196 -45.74 -3.15 56.46
C GLU A 1196 -45.23 -1.78 56.90
N THR A 1197 -44.00 -1.69 57.40
CA THR A 1197 -43.43 -0.48 58.02
C THR A 1197 -41.97 -0.28 57.64
N LEU A 1198 -41.53 0.97 57.56
CA LEU A 1198 -40.10 1.30 57.52
C LEU A 1198 -39.46 1.14 58.92
N PRO A 1199 -38.19 0.72 59.02
CA PRO A 1199 -37.45 0.77 60.27
C PRO A 1199 -37.46 2.19 60.86
N ALA A 1200 -37.62 2.32 62.18
CA ALA A 1200 -37.77 3.61 62.86
C ALA A 1200 -36.56 4.55 62.70
N ASP A 1201 -35.41 4.01 62.28
CA ASP A 1201 -34.13 4.69 62.09
C ASP A 1201 -33.82 5.02 60.61
N VAL A 1202 -34.77 4.84 59.68
CA VAL A 1202 -34.61 5.13 58.25
C VAL A 1202 -35.71 6.08 57.77
N SER A 1203 -35.32 7.24 57.21
CA SER A 1203 -36.27 8.16 56.57
C SER A 1203 -36.72 7.67 55.18
N LEU A 1204 -37.90 8.12 54.72
CA LEU A 1204 -38.41 7.78 53.38
C LEU A 1204 -37.42 8.18 52.26
N ARG A 1205 -36.70 9.29 52.42
CA ARG A 1205 -35.69 9.76 51.46
C ARG A 1205 -34.45 8.87 51.43
N GLU A 1206 -33.98 8.41 52.59
CA GLU A 1206 -32.85 7.48 52.67
C GLU A 1206 -33.21 6.11 52.06
N ALA A 1207 -34.43 5.63 52.31
CA ALA A 1207 -34.94 4.40 51.70
C ALA A 1207 -35.06 4.53 50.18
N GLU A 1208 -35.57 5.66 49.66
CA GLU A 1208 -35.65 5.92 48.22
C GLU A 1208 -34.26 5.93 47.56
N ASP A 1209 -33.28 6.62 48.16
CA ASP A 1209 -31.91 6.71 47.63
C ASP A 1209 -31.23 5.32 47.56
N LEU A 1210 -31.45 4.48 48.57
CA LEU A 1210 -30.96 3.10 48.60
C LEU A 1210 -31.61 2.26 47.49
N VAL A 1211 -32.94 2.24 47.41
CA VAL A 1211 -33.68 1.48 46.38
C VAL A 1211 -33.25 1.93 44.97
N ARG A 1212 -33.13 3.23 44.73
CA ARG A 1212 -32.73 3.78 43.43
C ARG A 1212 -31.28 3.42 43.06
N SER A 1213 -30.37 3.40 44.02
CA SER A 1213 -28.96 3.05 43.78
C SER A 1213 -28.80 1.58 43.40
N PHE A 1214 -29.48 0.67 44.09
CA PHE A 1214 -29.44 -0.76 43.81
C PHE A 1214 -30.29 -1.16 42.59
N ALA A 1215 -31.38 -0.46 42.30
CA ALA A 1215 -32.19 -0.69 41.09
C ALA A 1215 -31.52 -0.19 39.79
N ARG A 1216 -30.67 0.84 39.84
CA ARG A 1216 -29.84 1.28 38.69
C ARG A 1216 -28.77 0.24 38.33
N SER A 1217 -28.32 -0.56 39.29
CA SER A 1217 -27.45 -1.75 39.09
C SER A 1217 -28.28 -2.91 38.52
N SER A 1218 -28.90 -2.69 37.37
CA SER A 1218 -29.93 -3.55 36.76
C SER A 1218 -29.51 -4.99 36.44
N SER A 1219 -28.23 -5.36 36.61
CA SER A 1219 -27.74 -6.73 36.49
C SER A 1219 -27.43 -7.41 37.83
N ARG A 1220 -27.20 -6.66 38.92
CA ARG A 1220 -26.72 -7.21 40.21
C ARG A 1220 -27.23 -6.38 41.40
N PRO A 1221 -28.40 -6.72 41.95
CA PRO A 1221 -28.94 -6.04 43.13
C PRO A 1221 -28.16 -6.35 44.42
N SER A 1222 -27.22 -7.31 44.42
CA SER A 1222 -26.42 -7.69 45.61
C SER A 1222 -24.92 -7.32 45.52
N SER A 1223 -24.54 -6.31 44.71
CA SER A 1223 -23.11 -5.96 44.53
C SER A 1223 -22.41 -5.59 45.84
N LEU A 1224 -21.30 -6.27 46.13
CA LEU A 1224 -20.48 -6.02 47.33
C LEU A 1224 -19.79 -4.64 47.27
N ALA A 1225 -19.39 -4.20 46.08
CA ALA A 1225 -18.78 -2.88 45.89
C ALA A 1225 -19.76 -1.74 46.23
N LEU A 1226 -21.01 -1.90 45.81
CA LEU A 1226 -22.08 -0.94 46.09
C LEU A 1226 -22.42 -0.91 47.58
N LEU A 1227 -22.49 -2.07 48.24
CA LEU A 1227 -22.73 -2.16 49.69
C LEU A 1227 -21.65 -1.46 50.52
N LEU A 1228 -20.36 -1.68 50.22
CA LEU A 1228 -19.26 -1.00 50.91
C LEU A 1228 -19.28 0.52 50.70
N ARG A 1229 -19.67 0.97 49.51
CA ARG A 1229 -19.83 2.39 49.20
C ARG A 1229 -20.97 3.03 50.01
N GLU A 1230 -22.12 2.38 50.05
CA GLU A 1230 -23.29 2.89 50.78
C GLU A 1230 -23.09 2.84 52.31
N GLU A 1231 -22.31 1.87 52.82
CA GLU A 1231 -21.89 1.84 54.22
C GLU A 1231 -21.10 3.11 54.60
N ASP A 1232 -20.13 3.53 53.78
CA ASP A 1232 -19.37 4.75 54.04
C ASP A 1232 -20.23 6.02 53.88
N ARG A 1233 -21.18 6.04 52.94
CA ARG A 1233 -22.08 7.19 52.71
C ARG A 1233 -23.07 7.38 53.87
N LEU A 1234 -23.64 6.29 54.37
CA LEU A 1234 -24.73 6.32 55.37
C LEU A 1234 -24.23 6.12 56.81
N GLY A 1235 -23.00 5.67 57.00
CA GLY A 1235 -22.45 5.34 58.32
C GLY A 1235 -23.14 4.14 58.98
N ARG A 1236 -23.77 3.25 58.18
CA ARG A 1236 -24.47 2.04 58.64
C ARG A 1236 -23.75 0.82 58.10
N SER A 1237 -23.62 -0.23 58.90
CA SER A 1237 -22.90 -1.45 58.48
C SER A 1237 -23.51 -2.06 57.22
N ALA A 1238 -22.68 -2.61 56.31
CA ALA A 1238 -23.16 -3.29 55.10
C ALA A 1238 -24.19 -4.39 55.40
N ARG A 1239 -24.09 -5.06 56.56
CA ARG A 1239 -25.08 -6.05 57.02
C ARG A 1239 -26.46 -5.44 57.25
N GLN A 1240 -26.51 -4.28 57.90
CA GLN A 1240 -27.77 -3.59 58.20
C GLN A 1240 -28.43 -3.10 56.90
N ILE A 1241 -27.64 -2.50 55.99
CA ILE A 1241 -28.13 -2.06 54.68
C ILE A 1241 -28.65 -3.24 53.86
N HIS A 1242 -27.91 -4.36 53.82
CA HIS A 1242 -28.34 -5.57 53.12
C HIS A 1242 -29.62 -6.18 53.71
N SER A 1243 -29.77 -6.19 55.04
CA SER A 1243 -31.00 -6.67 55.71
C SER A 1243 -32.23 -5.86 55.29
N TRP A 1244 -32.11 -4.53 55.26
CA TRP A 1244 -33.19 -3.66 54.79
C TRP A 1244 -33.54 -3.91 53.32
N LEU A 1245 -32.54 -4.02 52.45
CA LEU A 1245 -32.76 -4.32 51.03
C LEU A 1245 -33.43 -5.69 50.84
N HIS A 1246 -33.10 -6.68 51.68
CA HIS A 1246 -33.73 -8.00 51.66
C HIS A 1246 -35.19 -7.94 52.11
N GLU A 1247 -35.47 -7.27 53.25
CA GLU A 1247 -36.84 -7.07 53.76
C GLU A 1247 -37.73 -6.26 52.81
N TRP A 1248 -37.16 -5.30 52.10
CA TRP A 1248 -37.86 -4.49 51.10
C TRP A 1248 -38.05 -5.20 49.76
N GLY A 1249 -37.49 -6.41 49.59
CA GLY A 1249 -37.59 -7.20 48.36
C GLY A 1249 -36.74 -6.66 47.21
N VAL A 1250 -35.62 -6.00 47.51
CA VAL A 1250 -34.60 -5.56 46.53
C VAL A 1250 -33.56 -6.65 46.26
N VAL A 1251 -33.23 -7.46 47.27
CA VAL A 1251 -32.27 -8.59 47.16
C VAL A 1251 -32.86 -9.88 47.71
N ASP A 1252 -32.61 -11.00 47.02
CA ASP A 1252 -33.19 -12.31 47.36
C ASP A 1252 -32.18 -13.31 47.97
N ARG A 1253 -30.88 -12.98 47.97
CA ARG A 1253 -29.81 -13.86 48.50
C ARG A 1253 -29.27 -13.31 49.80
N ASP A 1254 -28.90 -14.19 50.73
CA ASP A 1254 -28.20 -13.80 51.96
C ASP A 1254 -26.79 -13.28 51.64
N LEU A 1255 -26.33 -12.29 52.41
CA LEU A 1255 -25.03 -11.64 52.22
C LEU A 1255 -23.89 -12.66 52.34
N ALA A 1256 -23.99 -13.63 53.26
CA ALA A 1256 -22.97 -14.66 53.45
C ALA A 1256 -22.85 -15.58 52.22
N ASP A 1257 -23.95 -15.86 51.54
CA ASP A 1257 -23.96 -16.69 50.34
C ASP A 1257 -23.39 -15.95 49.13
N VAL A 1258 -23.68 -14.65 49.00
CA VAL A 1258 -23.09 -13.79 47.96
C VAL A 1258 -21.57 -13.72 48.12
N VAL A 1259 -21.09 -13.51 49.34
CA VAL A 1259 -19.65 -13.47 49.64
C VAL A 1259 -18.99 -14.83 49.40
N ARG A 1260 -19.63 -15.94 49.81
CA ARG A 1260 -19.10 -17.30 49.60
C ARG A 1260 -18.99 -17.63 48.11
N ALA A 1261 -20.00 -17.30 47.33
CA ALA A 1261 -20.00 -17.52 45.88
C ALA A 1261 -18.91 -16.69 45.19
N ALA A 1262 -18.73 -15.43 45.59
CA ALA A 1262 -17.66 -14.58 45.07
C ALA A 1262 -16.26 -15.09 45.47
N LEU A 1263 -16.06 -15.53 46.73
CA LEU A 1263 -14.80 -16.10 47.21
C LEU A 1263 -14.40 -17.41 46.53
N ALA A 1264 -15.36 -18.19 46.03
CA ALA A 1264 -15.09 -19.42 45.28
C ALA A 1264 -14.51 -19.14 43.89
N ARG A 1265 -14.76 -17.94 43.34
CA ARG A 1265 -14.29 -17.48 42.03
C ARG A 1265 -13.07 -16.57 42.10
N VAL A 1266 -12.54 -16.29 43.30
CA VAL A 1266 -11.33 -15.46 43.45
C VAL A 1266 -10.13 -16.19 42.83
N PRO A 1267 -9.37 -15.52 41.94
CA PRO A 1267 -8.16 -16.09 41.34
C PRO A 1267 -7.11 -16.42 42.40
N VAL A 1268 -6.77 -17.70 42.52
CA VAL A 1268 -5.70 -18.22 43.37
C VAL A 1268 -4.53 -18.73 42.52
N GLU A 1269 -3.32 -18.66 43.05
CA GLU A 1269 -2.15 -19.31 42.47
C GLU A 1269 -2.31 -20.83 42.56
N ASP A 1270 -2.00 -21.53 41.47
CA ASP A 1270 -1.98 -22.99 41.47
C ASP A 1270 -0.71 -23.41 42.22
N PRO A 1271 -0.76 -24.24 43.27
CA PRO A 1271 0.43 -24.65 44.02
C PRO A 1271 1.41 -25.56 43.25
N SER A 1272 1.28 -25.65 41.92
CA SER A 1272 2.01 -26.56 41.02
C SER A 1272 3.28 -25.96 40.44
#